data_AF-A0A554XHG4-F1
#
_entry.id   AF-A0A554XHG4-F1
#
_cell.length_a   1.000
_cell.length_b   1.000
_cell.length_c   1.000
_cell.angle_alpha   90.00
_cell.angle_beta   90.00
_cell.angle_gamma   90.00
#
_symmetry.space_group_name_H-M   'P 1'
#
loop_
_entity.id
_entity.type
_entity.pdbx_description
1 polymer ?
#
loop_
_entity_poly.entity_id
_entity_poly.type
_entity_poly.pdbx_seq_one_letter_code
_entity_poly.pdbx_strand_id
1 'polypeptide(L)'
;MRRRLLTDKWFRILMVVGGLGVIVAISAIFFYLASVVVPLFQEPEIERPQRFAVPGDATRPAVTLITDELREQVLRVQPDAHIIVVRYDDGRELGRTRVALPAGAKPLSAAVADRASGVFAFGLDDGRVVVAKAGFKVSFDAQSRRVIEPEVAYPAGSDPIDLGANGRALQLLAVQSSESGTTVAALTEDGRVLVNGIEIERNPITGAESVNSNGAELTPTPPQVRQLLIEYKQRELYVLAGANELWRYDISDKAKPELLEKVTLTAAGERVTALTMLSGGFSLIVGTERGALAQWFPVREEGTRFKLTHIRDFPAMPAAITALEPEHHRKGFMAGDAQGHLGSYFATSKRLLFLRRLTEQPIVALAYPPRGNGYMVEDAGGQMHTAIVHNDYPEVSFYATWQKVWYESYEEPAYVWQSSAANADFEPKFSLAPLTYGTLKATFYAMMVAVPLAILGAIYTAYFMSPRVRGMVKPTIEVMEALPTVILGFLAGLWLAPFVENNLAGVLLTLFTFPLAFVLAAWLFHLLPESLRQRVPPGWEAALLVPVTMAQIWLCLTIGHPLEAWLFDGDMPNWLSNVAGITFEQRNSLVVGIAMGFAVTPTIFSIAEDAVFSVPKHLTTGSLALGATPWQTLWRVVLLTASPGIFSAVMIGLGRAVGETMIVLMATGNTAVMDFSIFTGFRTLAANIGVEMPEAGVGETHYRLLFLSALVLFGFTFVVNTAAELVRQKLRERYQTI
;
A
#
# COMPACT_ATOMS: atom_id res chain seq x y z
N MET A 1 -21.35 -50.59 -36.36
CA MET A 1 -19.90 -50.45 -36.12
C MET A 1 -19.32 -49.13 -36.65
N ARG A 2 -19.48 -48.78 -37.94
CA ARG A 2 -19.03 -47.48 -38.51
C ARG A 2 -19.54 -46.22 -37.78
N ARG A 3 -20.81 -46.21 -37.36
CA ARG A 3 -21.43 -45.07 -36.65
C ARG A 3 -20.80 -44.80 -35.29
N ARG A 4 -20.47 -45.84 -34.52
CA ARG A 4 -19.81 -45.75 -33.20
C ARG A 4 -18.37 -45.24 -33.32
N LEU A 5 -17.61 -45.73 -34.31
CA LEU A 5 -16.26 -45.24 -34.59
C LEU A 5 -16.24 -43.77 -35.02
N LEU A 6 -17.23 -43.33 -35.79
CA LEU A 6 -17.41 -41.91 -36.12
C LEU A 6 -17.73 -41.09 -34.88
N THR A 7 -18.67 -41.54 -34.04
CA THR A 7 -19.01 -40.89 -32.78
C THR A 7 -17.80 -40.78 -31.84
N ASP A 8 -17.04 -41.86 -31.65
CA ASP A 8 -15.82 -41.85 -30.82
C ASP A 8 -14.76 -40.87 -31.36
N LYS A 9 -14.58 -40.82 -32.69
CA LYS A 9 -13.66 -39.87 -33.33
C LYS A 9 -14.11 -38.42 -33.13
N TRP A 10 -15.40 -38.14 -33.28
CA TRP A 10 -15.98 -36.82 -33.02
C TRP A 10 -15.82 -36.41 -31.56
N PHE A 11 -16.12 -37.29 -30.60
CA PHE A 11 -15.93 -37.02 -29.18
C PHE A 11 -14.47 -36.78 -28.82
N ARG A 12 -13.53 -37.56 -29.37
CA ARG A 12 -12.10 -37.33 -29.16
C ARG A 12 -11.68 -35.95 -29.67
N ILE A 13 -12.11 -35.56 -30.86
CA ILE A 13 -11.83 -34.23 -31.41
C ILE A 13 -12.43 -33.15 -30.51
N LEU A 14 -13.69 -33.30 -30.11
CA LEU A 14 -14.38 -32.35 -29.22
C LEU A 14 -13.64 -32.18 -27.88
N MET A 15 -13.20 -33.28 -27.25
CA MET A 15 -12.46 -33.25 -25.99
C MET A 15 -11.10 -32.57 -26.14
N VAL A 16 -10.37 -32.84 -27.23
CA VAL A 16 -9.07 -32.22 -27.50
C VAL A 16 -9.22 -30.72 -27.81
N VAL A 17 -10.18 -30.36 -28.66
CA VAL A 17 -10.47 -28.96 -29.00
C VAL A 17 -10.96 -28.19 -27.78
N GLY A 18 -11.85 -28.78 -26.98
CA GLY A 18 -12.33 -28.19 -25.73
C GLY A 18 -11.19 -27.98 -24.73
N GLY A 19 -10.36 -29.00 -24.51
CA GLY A 19 -9.19 -28.91 -23.63
C GLY A 19 -8.18 -27.85 -24.09
N LEU A 20 -7.86 -27.82 -25.38
CA LEU A 20 -6.98 -26.79 -25.96
C LEU A 20 -7.61 -25.39 -25.85
N GLY A 21 -8.93 -25.27 -26.05
CA GLY A 21 -9.66 -24.02 -25.88
C GLY A 21 -9.59 -23.47 -24.46
N VAL A 22 -9.70 -24.33 -23.44
CA VAL A 22 -9.52 -23.94 -22.03
C VAL A 22 -8.10 -23.42 -21.79
N ILE A 23 -7.08 -24.11 -22.31
CA ILE A 23 -5.68 -23.66 -22.17
C ILE A 23 -5.50 -22.29 -22.84
N VAL A 24 -5.99 -22.12 -24.06
CA VAL A 24 -5.93 -20.83 -24.79
C VAL A 24 -6.63 -19.73 -24.02
N ALA A 25 -7.82 -19.99 -23.46
CA ALA A 25 -8.56 -19.01 -22.68
C ALA A 25 -7.81 -18.60 -21.39
N ILE A 26 -7.29 -19.57 -20.63
CA ILE A 26 -6.50 -19.31 -19.42
C ILE A 26 -5.22 -18.53 -19.75
N SER A 27 -4.52 -18.92 -20.82
CA SER A 27 -3.34 -18.19 -21.29
C SER A 27 -3.69 -16.77 -21.74
N ALA A 28 -4.79 -16.58 -22.45
CA ALA A 28 -5.25 -15.25 -22.88
C ALA A 28 -5.60 -14.36 -21.68
N ILE A 29 -6.27 -14.90 -20.65
CA ILE A 29 -6.52 -14.18 -19.39
C ILE A 29 -5.19 -13.78 -18.74
N PHE A 30 -4.23 -14.70 -18.64
CA PHE A 30 -2.91 -14.40 -18.08
C PHE A 30 -2.19 -13.28 -18.84
N PHE A 31 -2.13 -13.37 -20.18
CA PHE A 31 -1.48 -12.33 -20.99
C PHE A 31 -2.21 -10.99 -20.89
N TYR A 32 -3.54 -10.99 -20.80
CA TYR A 32 -4.31 -9.79 -20.58
C TYR A 32 -3.99 -9.16 -19.22
N LEU A 33 -4.07 -9.92 -18.12
CA LEU A 33 -3.69 -9.46 -16.78
C LEU A 33 -2.26 -8.91 -16.78
N ALA A 34 -1.31 -9.64 -17.36
CA ALA A 34 0.08 -9.20 -17.47
C ALA A 34 0.21 -7.91 -18.27
N SER A 35 -0.51 -7.75 -19.39
CA SER A 35 -0.45 -6.53 -20.21
C SER A 35 -0.93 -5.27 -19.48
N VAL A 36 -1.91 -5.41 -18.57
CA VAL A 36 -2.41 -4.30 -17.74
C VAL A 36 -1.43 -3.97 -16.63
N VAL A 37 -0.73 -4.97 -16.09
CA VAL A 37 0.18 -4.85 -14.93
C VAL A 37 1.58 -4.39 -15.31
N VAL A 38 2.13 -4.86 -16.43
CA VAL A 38 3.52 -4.56 -16.85
C VAL A 38 3.84 -3.06 -16.87
N PRO A 39 2.97 -2.15 -17.36
CA PRO A 39 3.23 -0.71 -17.34
C PRO A 39 3.51 -0.13 -15.95
N LEU A 40 3.03 -0.74 -14.86
CA LEU A 40 3.31 -0.28 -13.50
C LEU A 40 4.80 -0.28 -13.16
N PHE A 41 5.57 -1.18 -13.78
CA PHE A 41 6.98 -1.40 -13.48
C PHE A 41 7.93 -0.89 -14.58
N GLN A 42 7.39 -0.32 -15.66
CA GLN A 42 8.19 0.24 -16.75
C GLN A 42 8.72 1.62 -16.39
N GLU A 43 9.92 1.95 -16.88
CA GLU A 43 10.49 3.30 -16.76
C GLU A 43 9.59 4.33 -17.47
N PRO A 44 9.53 5.59 -16.99
CA PRO A 44 8.78 6.64 -17.66
C PRO A 44 9.28 6.88 -19.09
N GLU A 45 8.33 7.16 -19.99
CA GLU A 45 8.65 7.52 -21.37
C GLU A 45 9.02 9.01 -21.44
N ILE A 46 10.11 9.33 -22.15
CA ILE A 46 10.59 10.70 -22.33
C ILE A 46 10.47 11.08 -23.80
N GLU A 47 9.64 12.08 -24.08
CA GLU A 47 9.36 12.56 -25.42
C GLU A 47 9.89 13.97 -25.64
N ARG A 48 10.28 14.25 -26.90
CA ARG A 48 10.67 15.58 -27.39
C ARG A 48 11.71 16.27 -26.48
N PRO A 49 12.89 15.66 -26.24
CA PRO A 49 13.97 16.38 -25.55
C PRO A 49 14.40 17.57 -26.40
N GLN A 50 14.34 18.76 -25.82
CA GLN A 50 14.73 20.03 -26.43
C GLN A 50 15.89 20.64 -25.66
N ARG A 51 16.72 21.39 -26.37
CA ARG A 51 17.84 22.14 -25.81
C ARG A 51 17.93 23.50 -26.46
N PHE A 52 18.03 24.53 -25.63
CA PHE A 52 18.18 25.91 -26.08
C PHE A 52 19.04 26.72 -25.10
N ALA A 53 19.50 27.89 -25.53
CA ALA A 53 20.29 28.77 -24.67
C ALA A 53 19.42 29.36 -23.55
N VAL A 54 19.97 29.44 -22.34
CA VAL A 54 19.26 30.01 -21.20
C VAL A 54 18.88 31.47 -21.48
N PRO A 55 17.62 31.86 -21.27
CA PRO A 55 17.17 33.23 -21.54
C PRO A 55 17.68 34.20 -20.47
N GLY A 56 18.19 35.36 -20.91
CA GLY A 56 18.72 36.40 -20.03
C GLY A 56 20.18 36.20 -19.64
N ASP A 57 20.54 36.53 -18.39
CA ASP A 57 21.90 36.31 -17.90
C ASP A 57 22.12 34.82 -17.63
N ALA A 58 22.92 34.19 -18.48
CA ALA A 58 23.30 32.78 -18.39
C ALA A 58 24.49 32.54 -17.43
N THR A 59 25.11 33.60 -16.91
CA THR A 59 26.26 33.48 -15.98
C THR A 59 25.83 33.20 -14.54
N ARG A 60 24.55 33.44 -14.23
CA ARG A 60 23.96 33.22 -12.91
C ARG A 60 22.78 32.25 -13.02
N PRO A 61 22.72 31.21 -12.17
CA PRO A 61 21.62 30.26 -12.18
C PRO A 61 20.30 30.93 -11.81
N ALA A 62 19.19 30.40 -12.33
CA ALA A 62 17.86 30.82 -11.93
C ALA A 62 17.62 30.60 -10.43
N VAL A 63 16.90 31.54 -9.80
CA VAL A 63 16.38 31.37 -8.43
C VAL A 63 15.30 30.28 -8.41
N THR A 64 14.40 30.34 -9.38
CA THR A 64 13.38 29.32 -9.61
C THR A 64 12.94 29.33 -11.06
N LEU A 65 12.47 28.19 -11.52
CA LEU A 65 11.82 28.01 -12.81
C LEU A 65 10.38 27.59 -12.53
N ILE A 66 9.41 28.34 -13.04
CA ILE A 66 7.98 28.06 -12.84
C ILE A 66 7.35 27.83 -14.22
N THR A 67 6.52 26.81 -14.37
CA THR A 67 5.84 26.52 -15.64
C THR A 67 4.35 26.34 -15.41
N ASP A 68 3.56 26.60 -16.45
CA ASP A 68 2.11 26.42 -16.39
C ASP A 68 1.73 24.93 -16.49
N GLU A 69 0.50 24.59 -16.10
CA GLU A 69 0.02 23.21 -16.09
C GLU A 69 0.09 22.50 -17.45
N LEU A 70 -0.02 23.24 -18.56
CA LEU A 70 0.01 22.68 -19.91
C LEU A 70 1.41 22.65 -20.52
N ARG A 71 2.43 23.16 -19.83
CA ARG A 71 3.82 23.28 -20.33
C ARG A 71 3.89 24.12 -21.61
N GLU A 72 3.16 25.24 -21.66
CA GLU A 72 3.23 26.18 -22.79
C GLU A 72 4.38 27.19 -22.61
N GLN A 73 4.63 27.60 -21.37
CA GLN A 73 5.59 28.64 -21.03
C GLN A 73 6.27 28.44 -19.67
N VAL A 74 7.38 29.14 -19.50
CA VAL A 74 8.30 29.03 -18.38
C VAL A 74 8.70 30.42 -17.93
N LEU A 75 8.55 30.68 -16.65
CA LEU A 75 9.05 31.84 -15.93
C LEU A 75 10.41 31.48 -15.34
N ARG A 76 11.47 32.11 -15.84
CA ARG A 76 12.80 32.07 -15.26
C ARG A 76 12.99 33.29 -14.37
N VAL A 77 13.05 33.08 -13.05
CA VAL A 77 13.32 34.14 -12.07
C VAL A 77 14.84 34.24 -11.86
N GLN A 78 15.41 35.40 -12.16
CA GLN A 78 16.85 35.65 -12.05
C GLN A 78 17.24 36.27 -10.71
N PRO A 79 18.50 36.08 -10.27
CA PRO A 79 18.99 36.68 -9.02
C PRO A 79 18.96 38.21 -8.97
N ASP A 80 18.88 38.88 -10.11
CA ASP A 80 18.78 40.35 -10.22
C ASP A 80 17.32 40.88 -10.21
N ALA A 81 16.39 39.98 -9.88
CA ALA A 81 14.94 40.18 -9.80
C ALA A 81 14.23 40.40 -11.14
N HIS A 82 14.87 40.11 -12.27
CA HIS A 82 14.16 39.96 -13.55
C HIS A 82 13.44 38.62 -13.64
N ILE A 83 12.27 38.63 -14.26
CA ILE A 83 11.49 37.45 -14.59
C ILE A 83 11.35 37.42 -16.10
N ILE A 84 11.94 36.40 -16.73
CA ILE A 84 11.84 36.21 -18.18
C ILE A 84 10.87 35.09 -18.45
N VAL A 85 9.89 35.35 -19.31
CA VAL A 85 8.95 34.36 -19.81
C VAL A 85 9.46 33.82 -21.13
N VAL A 86 9.61 32.52 -21.23
CA VAL A 86 9.95 31.83 -22.47
C VAL A 86 8.95 30.74 -22.78
N ARG A 87 8.85 30.37 -24.06
CA ARG A 87 8.11 29.17 -24.47
C ARG A 87 8.85 27.91 -24.03
N TYR A 88 8.12 26.93 -23.49
CA TYR A 88 8.68 25.68 -22.94
C TYR A 88 9.47 24.85 -23.96
N ASP A 89 8.99 24.80 -25.20
CA ASP A 89 9.54 23.91 -26.25
C ASP A 89 10.83 24.42 -26.89
N ASP A 90 11.02 25.73 -27.05
CA ASP A 90 12.13 26.26 -27.84
C ASP A 90 12.85 27.46 -27.21
N GLY A 91 12.43 27.88 -26.01
CA GLY A 91 13.06 28.97 -25.29
C GLY A 91 12.83 30.36 -25.86
N ARG A 92 11.91 30.53 -26.83
CA ARG A 92 11.62 31.86 -27.38
C ARG A 92 11.07 32.78 -26.30
N GLU A 93 11.70 33.93 -26.10
CA GLU A 93 11.23 34.96 -25.17
C GLU A 93 9.85 35.48 -25.58
N LEU A 94 8.90 35.39 -24.65
CA LEU A 94 7.52 35.85 -24.78
C LEU A 94 7.31 37.19 -24.07
N GLY A 95 8.10 37.45 -23.02
CA GLY A 95 8.04 38.71 -22.28
C GLY A 95 9.05 38.75 -21.15
N ARG A 96 9.24 39.94 -20.60
CA ARG A 96 10.12 40.17 -19.45
C ARG A 96 9.47 41.17 -18.51
N THR A 97 9.46 40.85 -17.24
CA THR A 97 9.05 41.74 -16.16
C THR A 97 10.12 41.77 -15.07
N ARG A 98 9.97 42.65 -14.08
CA ARG A 98 10.90 42.78 -12.97
C ARG A 98 10.12 42.96 -11.69
N VAL A 99 10.56 42.30 -10.62
CA VAL A 99 10.01 42.55 -9.28
C VAL A 99 10.38 43.97 -8.87
N ALA A 100 9.40 44.74 -8.38
CA ALA A 100 9.63 46.04 -7.77
C ALA A 100 10.63 45.92 -6.61
N LEU A 101 11.78 46.58 -6.74
CA LEU A 101 12.79 46.70 -5.70
C LEU A 101 12.91 48.18 -5.29
N PRO A 102 13.21 48.48 -4.02
CA PRO A 102 13.40 49.85 -3.58
C PRO A 102 14.61 50.51 -4.27
N ALA A 103 14.52 51.82 -4.50
CA ALA A 103 15.54 52.57 -5.22
C ALA A 103 16.91 52.48 -4.53
N GLY A 104 17.93 52.01 -5.25
CA GLY A 104 19.31 51.89 -4.77
C GLY A 104 19.66 50.56 -4.09
N ALA A 105 18.67 49.74 -3.73
CA ALA A 105 18.91 48.44 -3.10
C ALA A 105 19.21 47.36 -4.15
N LYS A 106 20.06 46.39 -3.78
CA LYS A 106 20.44 45.26 -4.64
C LYS A 106 20.04 43.94 -4.01
N PRO A 107 19.49 42.99 -4.80
CA PRO A 107 19.23 41.64 -4.31
C PRO A 107 20.57 40.92 -4.09
N LEU A 108 20.76 40.40 -2.88
CA LEU A 108 21.95 39.66 -2.47
C LEU A 108 21.67 38.16 -2.34
N SER A 109 20.50 37.82 -1.80
CA SER A 109 20.06 36.45 -1.59
C SER A 109 18.63 36.26 -2.11
N ALA A 110 18.27 35.01 -2.38
CA ALA A 110 16.93 34.66 -2.81
C ALA A 110 16.48 33.34 -2.19
N ALA A 111 15.17 33.19 -2.00
CA ALA A 111 14.56 31.99 -1.48
C ALA A 111 13.25 31.70 -2.22
N VAL A 112 12.85 30.45 -2.21
CA VAL A 112 11.63 29.98 -2.86
C VAL A 112 10.86 29.19 -1.82
N ALA A 113 9.56 29.46 -1.73
CA ALA A 113 8.63 28.70 -0.90
C ALA A 113 8.32 27.34 -1.54
N ASP A 114 7.34 26.64 -0.96
CA ASP A 114 6.74 25.46 -1.58
C ASP A 114 6.36 25.73 -3.04
N ARG A 115 6.68 24.78 -3.93
CA ARG A 115 6.56 24.95 -5.38
C ARG A 115 5.13 25.19 -5.85
N ALA A 116 4.14 24.64 -5.14
CA ALA A 116 2.74 24.86 -5.46
C ALA A 116 2.29 26.30 -5.17
N SER A 117 2.96 27.02 -4.27
CA SER A 117 2.62 28.40 -3.92
C SER A 117 3.02 29.43 -4.99
N GLY A 118 4.08 29.15 -5.76
CA GLY A 118 4.71 30.09 -6.69
C GLY A 118 5.38 31.30 -6.01
N VAL A 119 5.57 31.26 -4.68
CA VAL A 119 6.12 32.35 -3.89
C VAL A 119 7.64 32.25 -3.80
N PHE A 120 8.32 33.38 -3.93
CA PHE A 120 9.75 33.54 -3.73
C PHE A 120 10.04 34.90 -3.10
N ALA A 121 11.25 35.07 -2.57
CA ALA A 121 11.65 36.29 -1.90
C ALA A 121 13.09 36.67 -2.24
N PHE A 122 13.38 37.96 -2.21
CA PHE A 122 14.71 38.53 -2.39
C PHE A 122 15.14 39.28 -1.12
N GLY A 123 16.29 38.88 -0.58
CA GLY A 123 16.94 39.59 0.52
C GLY A 123 17.89 40.65 -0.03
N LEU A 124 17.78 41.87 0.48
CA LEU A 124 18.50 43.03 -0.03
C LEU A 124 19.78 43.33 0.77
N ASP A 125 20.65 44.14 0.19
CA ASP A 125 21.88 44.64 0.81
C ASP A 125 21.65 45.63 1.96
N ASP A 126 20.44 46.18 2.07
CA ASP A 126 20.02 47.11 3.13
C ASP A 126 19.23 46.45 4.28
N GLY A 127 19.17 45.12 4.31
CA GLY A 127 18.51 44.36 5.38
C GLY A 127 17.01 44.17 5.23
N ARG A 128 16.42 44.63 4.13
CA ARG A 128 15.00 44.42 3.82
C ARG A 128 14.76 43.19 2.94
N VAL A 129 13.54 42.67 2.94
CA VAL A 129 13.09 41.57 2.08
C VAL A 129 11.91 42.02 1.22
N VAL A 130 11.88 41.53 -0.02
CA VAL A 130 10.72 41.66 -0.91
C VAL A 130 10.20 40.26 -1.22
N VAL A 131 8.93 40.01 -0.89
CA VAL A 131 8.26 38.74 -1.18
C VAL A 131 7.34 38.92 -2.38
N ALA A 132 7.53 38.09 -3.40
CA ALA A 132 6.76 38.11 -4.63
C ALA A 132 6.21 36.72 -4.94
N LYS A 133 5.12 36.69 -5.68
CA LYS A 133 4.51 35.47 -6.23
C LYS A 133 4.46 35.64 -7.73
N ALA A 134 5.11 34.75 -8.47
CA ALA A 134 4.93 34.70 -9.91
C ALA A 134 3.88 33.64 -10.24
N GLY A 135 3.02 33.98 -11.19
CA GLY A 135 1.99 33.09 -11.68
C GLY A 135 1.60 33.42 -13.10
N PHE A 136 0.52 32.78 -13.52
CA PHE A 136 -0.02 32.89 -14.87
C PHE A 136 -1.45 33.39 -14.80
N LYS A 137 -1.70 34.55 -15.39
CA LYS A 137 -3.04 35.08 -15.55
C LYS A 137 -3.60 34.62 -16.89
N VAL A 138 -4.65 33.81 -16.85
CA VAL A 138 -5.36 33.38 -18.06
C VAL A 138 -6.43 34.42 -18.40
N SER A 139 -6.31 35.02 -19.57
CA SER A 139 -7.31 35.92 -20.17
C SER A 139 -7.76 35.37 -21.53
N PHE A 140 -8.80 35.96 -22.12
CA PHE A 140 -9.23 35.66 -23.48
C PHE A 140 -9.18 36.93 -24.30
N ASP A 141 -8.57 36.86 -25.48
CA ASP A 141 -8.53 38.01 -26.39
C ASP A 141 -9.92 38.28 -27.03
N ALA A 142 -10.01 39.33 -27.84
CA ALA A 142 -11.24 39.72 -28.53
C ALA A 142 -11.77 38.65 -29.51
N GLN A 143 -10.97 37.63 -29.84
CA GLN A 143 -11.33 36.48 -30.68
C GLN A 143 -11.58 35.21 -29.84
N SER A 144 -11.73 35.34 -28.51
CA SER A 144 -11.92 34.23 -27.58
C SER A 144 -10.77 33.22 -27.57
N ARG A 145 -9.56 33.61 -27.97
CA ARG A 145 -8.37 32.78 -27.81
C ARG A 145 -7.80 32.98 -26.40
N ARG A 146 -7.43 31.87 -25.76
CA ARG A 146 -6.76 31.88 -24.46
C ARG A 146 -5.40 32.56 -24.59
N VAL A 147 -5.16 33.57 -23.78
CA VAL A 147 -3.87 34.26 -23.64
C VAL A 147 -3.42 34.06 -22.20
N ILE A 148 -2.15 33.70 -22.00
CA ILE A 148 -1.59 33.49 -20.67
C ILE A 148 -0.49 34.53 -20.46
N GLU A 149 -0.73 35.47 -19.55
CA GLU A 149 0.22 36.54 -19.24
C GLU A 149 0.91 36.25 -17.90
N PRO A 150 2.20 36.59 -17.76
CA PRO A 150 2.87 36.55 -16.47
C PRO A 150 2.23 37.55 -15.51
N GLU A 151 1.96 37.12 -14.28
CA GLU A 151 1.50 37.99 -13.20
C GLU A 151 2.48 37.93 -12.04
N VAL A 152 2.78 39.09 -11.46
CA VAL A 152 3.56 39.21 -10.22
C VAL A 152 2.67 39.81 -9.16
N ALA A 153 2.36 39.03 -8.13
CA ALA A 153 1.63 39.46 -6.95
C ALA A 153 2.56 39.59 -5.74
N TYR A 154 2.12 40.30 -4.71
CA TYR A 154 2.92 40.59 -3.52
C TYR A 154 2.20 40.09 -2.27
N PRO A 155 2.34 38.79 -1.92
CA PRO A 155 1.57 38.16 -0.84
C PRO A 155 1.95 38.64 0.57
N ALA A 156 3.06 39.38 0.71
CA ALA A 156 3.48 40.02 1.97
C ALA A 156 3.38 41.57 1.91
N GLY A 157 2.73 42.11 0.87
CA GLY A 157 2.67 43.55 0.60
C GLY A 157 3.71 43.98 -0.43
N SER A 158 3.42 45.05 -1.18
CA SER A 158 4.32 45.56 -2.22
C SER A 158 5.55 46.29 -1.67
N ASP A 159 5.47 46.74 -0.42
CA ASP A 159 6.55 47.48 0.22
C ASP A 159 7.61 46.54 0.79
N PRO A 160 8.91 46.89 0.72
CA PRO A 160 9.98 46.09 1.30
C PRO A 160 9.90 46.05 2.82
N ILE A 161 10.07 44.86 3.38
CA ILE A 161 9.86 44.58 4.81
C ILE A 161 11.22 44.55 5.53
N ASP A 162 11.36 45.30 6.61
CA ASP A 162 12.55 45.20 7.48
C ASP A 162 12.39 44.02 8.44
N LEU A 163 13.37 43.11 8.44
CA LEU A 163 13.37 41.94 9.32
C LEU A 163 13.93 42.25 10.72
N GLY A 164 14.33 43.49 11.00
CA GLY A 164 15.08 43.85 12.21
C GLY A 164 16.59 43.62 12.02
N ALA A 165 17.05 43.67 10.77
CA ALA A 165 18.46 43.48 10.42
C ALA A 165 19.32 44.70 10.78
N ASN A 166 18.72 45.83 11.18
CA ASN A 166 19.41 47.09 11.49
C ASN A 166 20.29 47.60 10.32
N GLY A 167 19.80 47.44 9.08
CA GLY A 167 20.52 47.85 7.87
C GLY A 167 21.62 46.88 7.40
N ARG A 168 21.74 45.69 8.00
CA ARG A 168 22.72 44.67 7.62
C ARG A 168 22.24 43.82 6.45
N ALA A 169 23.13 43.51 5.52
CA ALA A 169 22.80 42.73 4.34
C ALA A 169 22.33 41.30 4.69
N LEU A 170 21.34 40.80 3.94
CA LEU A 170 20.78 39.44 4.12
C LEU A 170 21.51 38.44 3.20
N GLN A 171 22.34 37.57 3.80
CA GLN A 171 23.19 36.62 3.08
C GLN A 171 22.49 35.33 2.65
N LEU A 172 21.57 34.83 3.47
CA LEU A 172 20.73 33.67 3.16
C LEU A 172 19.29 33.96 3.55
N LEU A 173 18.36 33.30 2.87
CA LEU A 173 16.94 33.51 3.04
C LEU A 173 16.19 32.17 2.97
N ALA A 174 15.08 32.07 3.69
CA ALA A 174 14.02 31.11 3.48
C ALA A 174 12.68 31.85 3.57
N VAL A 175 11.70 31.42 2.78
CA VAL A 175 10.35 31.99 2.79
C VAL A 175 9.34 30.88 2.68
N GLN A 176 8.22 31.02 3.37
CA GLN A 176 7.03 30.20 3.16
C GLN A 176 5.80 31.08 3.32
N SER A 177 4.79 30.88 2.48
CA SER A 177 3.60 31.72 2.45
C SER A 177 2.34 30.88 2.30
N SER A 178 1.30 31.24 3.03
CA SER A 178 -0.05 30.67 2.96
C SER A 178 -1.08 31.79 3.08
N GLU A 179 -2.36 31.46 2.96
CA GLU A 179 -3.45 32.43 3.16
C GLU A 179 -3.46 33.07 4.55
N SER A 180 -2.90 32.39 5.56
CA SER A 180 -2.82 32.88 6.94
C SER A 180 -1.65 33.83 7.20
N GLY A 181 -0.71 33.97 6.27
CA GLY A 181 0.48 34.82 6.45
C GLY A 181 1.74 34.25 5.80
N THR A 182 2.80 35.04 5.84
CA THR A 182 4.11 34.71 5.28
C THR A 182 5.17 34.68 6.38
N THR A 183 5.97 33.63 6.44
CA THR A 183 7.14 33.55 7.32
C THR A 183 8.41 33.68 6.49
N VAL A 184 9.34 34.50 6.98
CA VAL A 184 10.68 34.67 6.40
C VAL A 184 11.72 34.40 7.47
N ALA A 185 12.76 33.64 7.12
CA ALA A 185 13.94 33.48 7.94
C ALA A 185 15.17 33.95 7.15
N ALA A 186 16.07 34.70 7.77
CA ALA A 186 17.23 35.27 7.10
C ALA A 186 18.50 35.19 7.94
N LEU A 187 19.63 34.92 7.30
CA LEU A 187 20.97 35.08 7.90
C LEU A 187 21.51 36.46 7.55
N THR A 188 21.85 37.26 8.56
CA THR A 188 22.45 38.58 8.39
C THR A 188 23.97 38.50 8.28
N GLU A 189 24.61 39.55 7.76
CA GLU A 189 26.06 39.66 7.60
C GLU A 189 26.86 39.44 8.90
N ASP A 190 26.31 39.83 10.05
CA ASP A 190 26.90 39.65 11.38
C ASP A 190 26.67 38.26 11.98
N GLY A 191 26.06 37.33 11.23
CA GLY A 191 25.91 35.93 11.59
C GLY A 191 24.68 35.61 12.44
N ARG A 192 23.72 36.55 12.59
CA ARG A 192 22.45 36.31 13.28
C ARG A 192 21.44 35.67 12.34
N VAL A 193 20.59 34.79 12.86
CA VAL A 193 19.45 34.26 12.09
C VAL A 193 18.16 34.84 12.66
N LEU A 194 17.46 35.62 11.84
CA LEU A 194 16.20 36.27 12.18
C LEU A 194 15.04 35.47 11.59
N VAL A 195 13.95 35.32 12.33
CA VAL A 195 12.70 34.69 11.87
C VAL A 195 11.54 35.65 12.12
N ASN A 196 10.82 36.01 11.07
CA ASN A 196 9.69 36.93 11.17
C ASN A 196 8.44 36.34 10.51
N GLY A 197 7.31 36.40 11.21
CA GLY A 197 5.98 36.25 10.65
C GLY A 197 5.45 37.58 10.15
N ILE A 198 4.83 37.58 8.99
CA ILE A 198 4.28 38.74 8.30
C ILE A 198 2.80 38.45 8.02
N GLU A 199 1.94 39.28 8.57
CA GLU A 199 0.50 39.27 8.34
C GLU A 199 0.07 40.59 7.70
N ILE A 200 -0.72 40.51 6.63
CA ILE A 200 -1.31 41.69 6.01
C ILE A 200 -2.75 41.82 6.49
N GLU A 201 -3.05 42.91 7.18
CA GLU A 201 -4.42 43.30 7.46
C GLU A 201 -4.88 44.30 6.40
N ARG A 202 -5.95 43.96 5.67
CA ARG A 202 -6.58 44.88 4.73
C ARG A 202 -7.83 45.47 5.34
N ASN A 203 -7.89 46.80 5.43
CA ASN A 203 -9.07 47.50 5.90
C ASN A 203 -10.22 47.29 4.89
N PRO A 204 -11.34 46.68 5.29
CA PRO A 204 -12.44 46.34 4.37
C PRO A 204 -13.19 47.57 3.82
N ILE A 205 -13.04 48.75 4.44
CA ILE A 205 -13.72 49.99 4.03
C ILE A 205 -12.81 50.85 3.15
N THR A 206 -11.56 51.05 3.55
CA THR A 206 -10.63 51.96 2.86
C THR A 206 -9.74 51.26 1.84
N GLY A 207 -9.64 49.93 1.90
CA GLY A 207 -8.70 49.14 1.08
C GLY A 207 -7.23 49.33 1.46
N ALA A 208 -6.93 50.11 2.51
CA ALA A 208 -5.57 50.30 2.99
C ALA A 208 -5.02 49.02 3.61
N GLU A 209 -3.79 48.67 3.29
CA GLU A 209 -3.06 47.52 3.84
C GLU A 209 -2.14 47.98 4.96
N SER A 210 -2.17 47.28 6.10
CA SER A 210 -1.17 47.40 7.15
C SER A 210 -0.42 46.08 7.29
N VAL A 211 0.91 46.16 7.27
CA VAL A 211 1.79 45.00 7.43
C VAL A 211 2.18 44.90 8.90
N ASN A 212 1.71 43.85 9.57
CA ASN A 212 2.13 43.51 10.92
C ASN A 212 3.25 42.46 10.82
N SER A 213 4.43 42.79 11.36
CA SER A 213 5.55 41.86 11.45
C SER A 213 5.89 41.57 12.90
N ASN A 214 5.99 40.30 13.27
CA ASN A 214 6.56 39.86 14.54
C ASN A 214 7.73 38.92 14.26
N GLY A 215 8.75 38.94 15.09
CA GLY A 215 9.91 38.09 14.85
C GLY A 215 10.91 38.15 15.97
N ALA A 216 11.84 37.20 15.94
CA ALA A 216 12.91 37.10 16.90
C ALA A 216 14.17 36.51 16.27
N GLU A 217 15.28 36.67 16.98
CA GLU A 217 16.56 36.05 16.64
C GLU A 217 16.61 34.62 17.19
N LEU A 218 17.13 33.67 16.40
CA LEU A 218 17.34 32.30 16.83
C LEU A 218 18.38 32.24 17.95
N THR A 219 17.98 31.72 19.11
CA THR A 219 18.88 31.51 20.24
C THR A 219 18.83 30.03 20.66
N PRO A 220 19.95 29.28 20.60
CA PRO A 220 21.25 29.63 20.03
C PRO A 220 21.25 29.67 18.50
N THR A 221 22.10 30.50 17.89
CA THR A 221 22.32 30.52 16.43
C THR A 221 23.36 29.46 16.02
N PRO A 222 23.13 28.65 14.97
CA PRO A 222 24.11 27.66 14.50
C PRO A 222 25.35 28.32 13.86
N PRO A 223 26.56 27.75 14.03
CA PRO A 223 27.73 28.22 13.31
C PRO A 223 27.69 27.82 11.83
N GLN A 224 28.26 28.64 10.94
CA GLN A 224 28.42 28.30 9.51
C GLN A 224 27.11 27.86 8.82
N VAL A 225 26.05 28.66 8.98
CA VAL A 225 24.76 28.42 8.31
C VAL A 225 24.95 28.44 6.79
N ARG A 226 24.44 27.40 6.12
CA ARG A 226 24.55 27.22 4.68
C ARG A 226 23.22 27.24 3.95
N GLN A 227 22.15 26.82 4.62
CA GLN A 227 20.80 26.77 4.05
C GLN A 227 19.76 26.86 5.15
N LEU A 228 18.65 27.53 4.86
CA LEU A 228 17.47 27.66 5.70
C LEU A 228 16.28 27.05 4.94
N LEU A 229 15.40 26.31 5.62
CA LEU A 229 14.16 25.77 5.06
C LEU A 229 13.03 25.89 6.06
N ILE A 230 11.91 26.48 5.66
CA ILE A 230 10.70 26.62 6.48
C ILE A 230 9.71 25.53 6.09
N GLU A 231 9.13 24.86 7.08
CA GLU A 231 8.10 23.83 6.87
C GLU A 231 6.81 24.43 6.26
N TYR A 232 6.06 23.63 5.49
CA TYR A 232 4.90 24.09 4.73
C TYR A 232 3.84 24.83 5.58
N LYS A 233 3.52 24.32 6.79
CA LYS A 233 2.62 24.93 7.77
C LYS A 233 3.27 26.02 8.60
N GLN A 234 4.52 26.38 8.32
CA GLN A 234 5.28 27.46 8.96
C GLN A 234 5.45 27.25 10.47
N ARG A 235 5.54 25.99 10.93
CA ARG A 235 5.72 25.64 12.35
C ARG A 235 7.15 25.26 12.71
N GLU A 236 7.92 24.78 11.74
CA GLU A 236 9.29 24.36 11.97
C GLU A 236 10.25 25.06 11.00
N LEU A 237 11.46 25.35 11.49
CA LEU A 237 12.59 25.86 10.71
C LEU A 237 13.75 24.88 10.78
N TYR A 238 14.30 24.54 9.63
CA TYR A 238 15.45 23.68 9.46
C TYR A 238 16.65 24.50 9.01
N VAL A 239 17.75 24.42 9.76
CA VAL A 239 18.98 25.16 9.50
C VAL A 239 20.12 24.18 9.27
N LEU A 240 20.62 24.12 8.03
CA LEU A 240 21.80 23.32 7.69
C LEU A 240 23.06 24.10 8.05
N ALA A 241 23.88 23.54 8.93
CA ALA A 241 25.09 24.13 9.48
C ALA A 241 26.31 23.23 9.21
N GLY A 242 27.47 23.85 8.94
CA GLY A 242 28.74 23.14 8.76
C GLY A 242 28.75 22.15 7.59
N ALA A 243 29.26 20.94 7.83
CA ALA A 243 29.36 19.91 6.80
C ALA A 243 28.06 19.10 6.64
N ASN A 244 27.40 18.73 7.74
CA ASN A 244 26.29 17.78 7.74
C ASN A 244 25.36 17.88 8.96
N GLU A 245 25.40 18.98 9.72
CA GLU A 245 24.54 19.17 10.90
C GLU A 245 23.25 19.91 10.50
N LEU A 246 22.11 19.37 10.90
CA LEU A 246 20.80 19.99 10.74
C LEU A 246 20.22 20.35 12.10
N TRP A 247 19.90 21.63 12.27
CA TRP A 247 19.29 22.16 13.48
C TRP A 247 17.81 22.40 13.22
N ARG A 248 16.94 21.84 14.05
CA ARG A 248 15.49 21.93 13.91
C ARG A 248 14.91 22.80 15.02
N TYR A 249 14.20 23.86 14.65
CA TYR A 249 13.57 24.80 15.57
C TYR A 249 12.05 24.75 15.45
N ASP A 250 11.35 24.85 16.57
CA ASP A 250 9.94 25.22 16.60
C ASP A 250 9.85 26.73 16.42
N ILE A 251 9.08 27.15 15.43
CA ILE A 251 8.79 28.54 15.12
C ILE A 251 7.28 28.79 15.13
N SER A 252 6.47 27.92 15.74
CA SER A 252 5.01 28.11 15.83
C SER A 252 4.67 29.49 16.41
N ASP A 253 5.39 29.92 17.45
CA ASP A 253 5.48 31.31 17.89
C ASP A 253 6.74 31.97 17.32
N LYS A 254 6.56 32.87 16.34
CA LYS A 254 7.66 33.55 15.64
C LYS A 254 8.47 34.48 16.55
N ALA A 255 7.89 34.92 17.67
CA ALA A 255 8.58 35.78 18.63
C ALA A 255 9.44 34.98 19.63
N LYS A 256 9.29 33.65 19.68
CA LYS A 256 10.01 32.76 20.60
C LYS A 256 10.40 31.45 19.93
N PRO A 257 11.32 31.48 18.96
CA PRO A 257 11.80 30.26 18.32
C PRO A 257 12.58 29.40 19.32
N GLU A 258 12.26 28.11 19.41
CA GLU A 258 12.86 27.17 20.35
C GLU A 258 13.63 26.07 19.60
N LEU A 259 14.86 25.78 20.03
CA LEU A 259 15.63 24.68 19.45
C LEU A 259 15.07 23.33 19.92
N LEU A 260 14.59 22.51 18.99
CA LEU A 260 14.06 21.17 19.28
C LEU A 260 15.17 20.13 19.35
N GLU A 261 16.04 20.09 18.34
CA GLU A 261 17.12 19.11 18.26
C GLU A 261 18.22 19.49 17.26
N LYS A 262 19.33 18.74 17.33
CA LYS A 262 20.43 18.79 16.36
C LYS A 262 20.68 17.37 15.86
N VAL A 263 20.75 17.21 14.54
CA VAL A 263 20.89 15.91 13.90
C VAL A 263 22.05 15.93 12.91
N THR A 264 22.88 14.90 12.94
CA THR A 264 23.93 14.68 11.93
C THR A 264 23.34 13.84 10.80
N LEU A 265 23.28 14.40 9.58
CA LEU A 265 22.58 13.81 8.45
C LEU A 265 23.37 12.73 7.68
N THR A 266 24.70 12.69 7.83
CA THR A 266 25.59 11.80 7.07
C THR A 266 26.69 11.23 7.96
N ALA A 267 27.38 10.18 7.49
CA ALA A 267 28.54 9.62 8.16
C ALA A 267 29.69 10.64 8.26
N ALA A 268 30.62 10.40 9.20
CA ALA A 268 31.77 11.28 9.42
C ALA A 268 32.62 11.43 8.13
N GLY A 269 32.88 12.67 7.72
CA GLY A 269 33.69 12.99 6.55
C GLY A 269 32.93 13.06 5.22
N GLU A 270 31.59 13.10 5.25
CA GLU A 270 30.74 13.32 4.07
C GLU A 270 29.89 14.57 4.24
N ARG A 271 29.97 15.50 3.28
CA ARG A 271 29.27 16.79 3.31
C ARG A 271 27.93 16.73 2.59
N VAL A 272 26.92 17.35 3.19
CA VAL A 272 25.61 17.63 2.57
C VAL A 272 25.79 18.78 1.58
N THR A 273 25.41 18.56 0.33
CA THR A 273 25.52 19.54 -0.75
C THR A 273 24.19 20.16 -1.13
N ALA A 274 23.09 19.41 -0.99
CA ALA A 274 21.74 19.89 -1.27
C ALA A 274 20.74 19.35 -0.23
N LEU A 275 19.74 20.16 0.10
CA LEU A 275 18.65 19.80 1.01
C LEU A 275 17.36 20.38 0.44
N THR A 276 16.27 19.60 0.41
CA THR A 276 14.95 20.09 0.01
C THR A 276 13.84 19.40 0.80
N MET A 277 12.65 19.97 0.78
CA MET A 277 11.45 19.43 1.44
C MET A 277 10.46 18.96 0.37
N LEU A 278 9.86 17.78 0.55
CA LEU A 278 8.84 17.26 -0.35
C LEU A 278 7.47 17.90 -0.08
N SER A 279 6.58 17.80 -1.07
CA SER A 279 5.17 18.20 -0.98
C SER A 279 4.53 17.74 0.33
N GLY A 280 3.78 18.62 0.99
CA GLY A 280 3.11 18.37 2.28
C GLY A 280 3.93 18.69 3.52
N GLY A 281 5.24 18.97 3.40
CA GLY A 281 6.04 19.59 4.46
C GLY A 281 6.67 18.67 5.51
N PHE A 282 6.51 17.35 5.42
CA PHE A 282 7.01 16.42 6.44
C PHE A 282 8.38 15.83 6.14
N SER A 283 8.66 15.57 4.85
CA SER A 283 9.84 14.82 4.42
C SER A 283 10.92 15.72 3.85
N LEU A 284 12.15 15.54 4.34
CA LEU A 284 13.37 16.14 3.82
C LEU A 284 14.13 15.15 2.95
N ILE A 285 14.63 15.62 1.82
CA ILE A 285 15.60 14.90 0.98
C ILE A 285 16.97 15.55 1.13
N VAL A 286 17.94 14.72 1.47
CA VAL A 286 19.35 15.10 1.70
C VAL A 286 20.18 14.54 0.56
N GLY A 287 20.94 15.40 -0.12
CA GLY A 287 21.92 15.04 -1.14
C GLY A 287 23.35 15.35 -0.69
N THR A 288 24.30 14.47 -1.03
CA THR A 288 25.70 14.58 -0.58
C THR A 288 26.70 14.80 -1.71
N GLU A 289 27.93 15.16 -1.33
CA GLU A 289 29.07 15.29 -2.26
C GLU A 289 29.50 13.98 -2.92
N ARG A 290 29.04 12.83 -2.41
CA ARG A 290 29.29 11.50 -3.00
C ARG A 290 28.15 11.01 -3.88
N GLY A 291 27.10 11.82 -4.06
CA GLY A 291 25.91 11.44 -4.82
C GLY A 291 24.88 10.64 -4.02
N ALA A 292 25.08 10.46 -2.70
CA ALA A 292 24.10 9.76 -1.87
C ALA A 292 22.84 10.62 -1.70
N LEU A 293 21.69 9.95 -1.67
CA LEU A 293 20.37 10.55 -1.49
C LEU A 293 19.64 9.81 -0.36
N ALA A 294 19.14 10.54 0.62
CA ALA A 294 18.44 9.98 1.77
C ALA A 294 17.19 10.80 2.13
N GLN A 295 16.16 10.13 2.65
CA GLN A 295 14.95 10.76 3.17
C GLN A 295 14.93 10.73 4.70
N TRP A 296 14.54 11.86 5.27
CA TRP A 296 14.38 12.07 6.70
C TRP A 296 13.00 12.68 6.98
N PHE A 297 12.32 12.26 8.04
CA PHE A 297 11.14 12.96 8.55
C PHE A 297 10.99 12.80 10.07
N PRO A 298 10.23 13.68 10.74
CA PRO A 298 9.96 13.55 12.17
C PRO A 298 9.09 12.33 12.48
N VAL A 299 9.56 11.46 13.37
CA VAL A 299 8.87 10.28 13.88
C VAL A 299 8.52 10.50 15.35
N ARG A 300 7.31 10.11 15.77
CA ARG A 300 6.91 10.15 17.18
C ARG A 300 7.59 9.00 17.94
N GLU A 301 8.33 9.30 19.00
CA GLU A 301 8.96 8.28 19.86
C GLU A 301 8.06 7.97 21.07
N GLU A 302 8.01 8.86 22.08
CA GLU A 302 7.19 8.71 23.28
C GLU A 302 6.45 10.02 23.61
N GLY A 303 5.18 9.91 23.99
CA GLY A 303 4.33 11.06 24.31
C GLY A 303 4.10 11.97 23.10
N THR A 304 4.48 13.25 23.22
CA THR A 304 4.31 14.27 22.17
C THR A 304 5.63 14.62 21.46
N ARG A 305 6.73 13.91 21.76
CA ARG A 305 8.04 14.23 21.20
C ARG A 305 8.22 13.60 19.82
N PHE A 306 8.55 14.43 18.84
CA PHE A 306 8.97 14.00 17.52
C PHE A 306 10.48 14.13 17.38
N LYS A 307 11.11 13.18 16.69
CA LYS A 307 12.54 13.16 16.40
C LYS A 307 12.77 12.94 14.91
N LEU A 308 13.60 13.77 14.31
CA LEU A 308 13.96 13.63 12.91
C LEU A 308 14.79 12.34 12.72
N THR A 309 14.23 11.39 11.98
CA THR A 309 14.78 10.04 11.84
C THR A 309 15.16 9.77 10.39
N HIS A 310 16.26 9.04 10.17
CA HIS A 310 16.63 8.53 8.86
C HIS A 310 15.67 7.42 8.47
N ILE A 311 15.07 7.53 7.29
CA ILE A 311 13.98 6.64 6.89
C ILE A 311 14.43 5.66 5.81
N ARG A 312 15.12 6.16 4.79
CA ARG A 312 15.56 5.36 3.65
C ARG A 312 16.61 6.08 2.80
N ASP A 313 17.40 5.28 2.11
CA ASP A 313 18.33 5.72 1.07
C ASP A 313 17.80 5.39 -0.33
N PHE A 314 18.20 6.18 -1.32
CA PHE A 314 17.88 5.98 -2.73
C PHE A 314 19.12 5.55 -3.53
N PRO A 315 18.95 4.96 -4.73
CA PRO A 315 20.07 4.71 -5.63
C PRO A 315 20.88 6.00 -5.86
N ALA A 316 22.18 5.93 -5.55
CA ALA A 316 23.07 7.08 -5.59
C ALA A 316 23.28 7.61 -7.02
N MET A 317 23.49 8.92 -7.12
CA MET A 317 23.92 9.58 -8.35
C MET A 317 25.42 9.33 -8.61
N PRO A 318 25.89 9.39 -9.87
CA PRO A 318 27.30 9.18 -10.20
C PRO A 318 28.28 10.22 -9.62
N ALA A 319 27.80 11.43 -9.31
CA ALA A 319 28.61 12.52 -8.78
C ALA A 319 27.90 13.31 -7.65
N ALA A 320 28.59 14.31 -7.11
CA ALA A 320 28.07 15.21 -6.09
C ALA A 320 26.73 15.83 -6.50
N ILE A 321 25.74 15.77 -5.60
CA ILE A 321 24.43 16.39 -5.84
C ILE A 321 24.58 17.90 -5.84
N THR A 322 24.13 18.55 -6.90
CA THR A 322 24.21 20.02 -7.07
C THR A 322 22.85 20.70 -6.99
N ALA A 323 21.78 19.99 -7.36
CA ALA A 323 20.41 20.51 -7.31
C ALA A 323 19.43 19.42 -6.87
N LEU A 324 18.44 19.80 -6.07
CA LEU A 324 17.31 18.95 -5.67
C LEU A 324 16.02 19.72 -5.87
N GLU A 325 15.04 19.08 -6.50
CA GLU A 325 13.77 19.71 -6.80
C GLU A 325 12.60 18.76 -6.49
N PRO A 326 11.72 19.13 -5.54
CA PRO A 326 10.54 18.34 -5.22
C PRO A 326 9.45 18.54 -6.27
N GLU A 327 8.59 17.54 -6.41
CA GLU A 327 7.36 17.68 -7.18
C GLU A 327 6.29 18.46 -6.39
N HIS A 328 5.35 19.11 -7.09
CA HIS A 328 4.36 20.02 -6.50
C HIS A 328 3.31 19.34 -5.62
N HIS A 329 2.84 18.15 -6.01
CA HIS A 329 1.66 17.52 -5.40
C HIS A 329 1.88 16.03 -5.06
N ARG A 330 2.96 15.42 -5.55
CA ARG A 330 3.29 14.02 -5.27
C ARG A 330 4.60 13.97 -4.49
N LYS A 331 4.91 12.80 -3.92
CA LYS A 331 6.15 12.56 -3.17
C LYS A 331 7.35 12.25 -4.10
N GLY A 332 7.35 12.81 -5.31
CA GLY A 332 8.43 12.71 -6.28
C GLY A 332 9.49 13.81 -6.09
N PHE A 333 10.72 13.54 -6.53
CA PHE A 333 11.77 14.56 -6.61
C PHE A 333 12.79 14.25 -7.71
N MET A 334 13.47 15.29 -8.19
CA MET A 334 14.57 15.22 -9.13
C MET A 334 15.88 15.61 -8.44
N ALA A 335 16.97 14.98 -8.87
CA ALA A 335 18.32 15.28 -8.45
C ALA A 335 19.21 15.53 -9.66
N GLY A 336 19.97 16.61 -9.63
CA GLY A 336 20.99 16.95 -10.59
C GLY A 336 22.37 16.79 -9.97
N ASP A 337 23.35 16.32 -10.73
CA ASP A 337 24.72 16.17 -10.25
C ASP A 337 25.75 17.05 -10.98
N ALA A 338 26.97 17.07 -10.43
CA ALA A 338 28.10 17.84 -10.94
C ALA A 338 28.65 17.34 -12.29
N GLN A 339 28.25 16.17 -12.77
CA GLN A 339 28.67 15.61 -14.06
C GLN A 339 27.59 15.71 -15.15
N GLY A 340 26.45 16.33 -14.81
CA GLY A 340 25.35 16.57 -15.73
C GLY A 340 24.32 15.45 -15.81
N HIS A 341 24.24 14.57 -14.81
CA HIS A 341 23.19 13.55 -14.70
C HIS A 341 21.94 14.10 -14.01
N LEU A 342 20.79 13.80 -14.60
CA LEU A 342 19.47 13.99 -14.02
C LEU A 342 18.91 12.63 -13.57
N GLY A 343 18.62 12.51 -12.28
CA GLY A 343 17.87 11.41 -11.71
C GLY A 343 16.48 11.86 -11.28
N SER A 344 15.46 11.05 -11.54
CA SER A 344 14.11 11.26 -11.01
C SER A 344 13.74 10.10 -10.10
N TYR A 345 13.16 10.42 -8.94
CA TYR A 345 12.92 9.50 -7.84
C TYR A 345 11.51 9.67 -7.30
N PHE A 346 10.98 8.60 -6.70
CA PHE A 346 9.76 8.66 -5.92
C PHE A 346 10.00 8.11 -4.51
N ALA A 347 9.67 8.94 -3.51
CA ALA A 347 10.15 8.75 -2.15
C ALA A 347 9.55 7.51 -1.47
N THR A 348 8.21 7.43 -1.40
CA THR A 348 7.49 6.35 -0.72
C THR A 348 7.74 4.98 -1.34
N SER A 349 7.85 4.91 -2.66
CA SER A 349 8.07 3.66 -3.39
C SER A 349 9.55 3.27 -3.52
N LYS A 350 10.48 4.08 -3.00
CA LYS A 350 11.93 3.87 -3.10
C LYS A 350 12.38 3.62 -4.55
N ARG A 351 11.73 4.29 -5.51
CA ARG A 351 11.89 4.00 -6.94
C ARG A 351 12.79 5.05 -7.59
N LEU A 352 13.83 4.59 -8.27
CA LEU A 352 14.50 5.37 -9.31
C LEU A 352 13.67 5.25 -10.58
N LEU A 353 13.11 6.35 -11.04
CA LEU A 353 12.25 6.41 -12.22
C LEU A 353 13.10 6.38 -13.50
N PHE A 354 14.11 7.24 -13.57
CA PHE A 354 15.14 7.23 -14.60
C PHE A 354 16.40 7.93 -14.09
N LEU A 355 17.56 7.58 -14.66
CA LEU A 355 18.83 8.26 -14.47
C LEU A 355 19.49 8.46 -15.84
N ARG A 356 19.72 9.71 -16.25
CA ARG A 356 20.28 10.01 -17.57
C ARG A 356 21.29 11.15 -17.51
N ARG A 357 22.34 11.06 -18.32
CA ARG A 357 23.27 12.17 -18.54
C ARG A 357 22.69 13.12 -19.59
N LEU A 358 22.40 14.36 -19.22
CA LEU A 358 21.83 15.37 -20.12
C LEU A 358 22.91 16.27 -20.73
N THR A 359 23.96 16.56 -19.96
CA THR A 359 25.03 17.48 -20.35
C THR A 359 26.37 17.02 -19.75
N GLU A 360 27.47 17.65 -20.16
CA GLU A 360 28.78 17.46 -19.56
C GLU A 360 29.08 18.48 -18.46
N GLN A 361 28.21 19.48 -18.31
CA GLN A 361 28.31 20.54 -17.31
C GLN A 361 27.50 20.20 -16.05
N PRO A 362 27.86 20.74 -14.87
CA PRO A 362 27.04 20.62 -13.67
C PRO A 362 25.62 21.12 -13.89
N ILE A 363 24.63 20.41 -13.34
CA ILE A 363 23.25 20.92 -13.27
C ILE A 363 23.17 21.95 -12.15
N VAL A 364 22.59 23.12 -12.43
CA VAL A 364 22.55 24.25 -11.48
C VAL A 364 21.15 24.65 -11.06
N ALA A 365 20.12 24.38 -11.89
CA ALA A 365 18.73 24.56 -11.50
C ALA A 365 17.83 23.48 -12.13
N LEU A 366 16.74 23.17 -11.43
CA LEU A 366 15.76 22.15 -11.81
C LEU A 366 14.35 22.70 -11.58
N ALA A 367 13.39 22.23 -12.38
CA ALA A 367 11.97 22.41 -12.09
C ALA A 367 11.11 21.25 -12.58
N TYR A 368 10.04 21.01 -11.83
CA TYR A 368 8.93 20.18 -12.22
C TYR A 368 7.79 21.02 -12.80
N PRO A 369 7.12 20.55 -13.87
CA PRO A 369 5.79 21.02 -14.16
C PRO A 369 4.81 20.66 -13.04
N PRO A 370 3.76 21.46 -12.78
CA PRO A 370 2.80 21.19 -11.70
C PRO A 370 2.15 19.79 -11.79
N ARG A 371 1.98 19.26 -13.00
CA ARG A 371 1.43 17.92 -13.27
C ARG A 371 2.47 16.79 -13.24
N GLY A 372 3.74 17.10 -12.98
CA GLY A 372 4.82 16.13 -12.93
C GLY A 372 5.12 15.40 -14.24
N ASN A 373 4.74 15.99 -15.37
CA ASN A 373 4.76 15.36 -16.69
C ASN A 373 5.85 15.93 -17.62
N GLY A 374 6.96 16.34 -17.03
CA GLY A 374 8.11 16.88 -17.74
C GLY A 374 9.23 17.24 -16.78
N TYR A 375 10.34 17.73 -17.34
CA TYR A 375 11.41 18.34 -16.56
C TYR A 375 11.91 19.61 -17.22
N MET A 376 12.55 20.44 -16.42
CA MET A 376 13.32 21.59 -16.85
C MET A 376 14.65 21.61 -16.11
N VAL A 377 15.74 21.72 -16.86
CA VAL A 377 17.09 21.67 -16.30
C VAL A 377 17.91 22.82 -16.87
N GLU A 378 18.53 23.59 -15.99
CA GLU A 378 19.55 24.57 -16.36
C GLU A 378 20.93 23.99 -16.02
N ASP A 379 21.84 24.00 -16.98
CA ASP A 379 23.24 23.63 -16.75
C ASP A 379 24.17 24.84 -16.60
N ALA A 380 25.32 24.61 -15.98
CA ALA A 380 26.33 25.65 -15.75
C ALA A 380 26.94 26.22 -17.04
N GLY A 381 26.72 25.56 -18.18
CA GLY A 381 27.13 26.02 -19.51
C GLY A 381 26.16 27.03 -20.13
N GLY A 382 25.09 27.41 -19.43
CA GLY A 382 24.08 28.34 -19.93
C GLY A 382 23.13 27.70 -20.94
N GLN A 383 22.86 26.40 -20.79
CA GLN A 383 21.89 25.67 -21.61
C GLN A 383 20.72 25.18 -20.77
N MET A 384 19.53 25.29 -21.35
CA MET A 384 18.29 24.79 -20.79
C MET A 384 17.88 23.53 -21.55
N HIS A 385 17.52 22.49 -20.79
CA HIS A 385 17.05 21.21 -21.30
C HIS A 385 15.63 20.98 -20.82
N THR A 386 14.72 20.70 -21.74
CA THR A 386 13.31 20.42 -21.42
C THR A 386 12.89 19.12 -22.10
N ALA A 387 11.96 18.39 -21.49
CA ALA A 387 11.34 17.23 -22.12
C ALA A 387 9.99 16.92 -21.47
N ILE A 388 9.14 16.26 -22.24
CA ILE A 388 7.89 15.69 -21.74
C ILE A 388 8.21 14.33 -21.11
N VAL A 389 7.65 14.06 -19.93
CA VAL A 389 7.82 12.80 -19.22
C VAL A 389 6.45 12.21 -18.93
N HIS A 390 6.17 11.02 -19.44
CA HIS A 390 4.96 10.26 -19.13
C HIS A 390 5.25 9.34 -17.94
N ASN A 391 4.83 9.79 -16.76
CA ASN A 391 5.08 9.12 -15.49
C ASN A 391 3.77 8.89 -14.72
N ASP A 392 3.01 7.91 -15.20
CA ASP A 392 1.65 7.64 -14.74
C ASP A 392 1.61 6.90 -13.39
N TYR A 393 2.60 6.06 -13.09
CA TYR A 393 2.57 5.12 -11.94
C TYR A 393 3.82 5.14 -11.03
N PRO A 394 4.35 6.31 -10.63
CA PRO A 394 5.61 6.37 -9.86
C PRO A 394 5.54 5.79 -8.44
N GLU A 395 4.36 5.76 -7.84
CA GLU A 395 4.11 5.25 -6.49
C GLU A 395 4.18 3.71 -6.39
N VAL A 396 4.27 3.00 -7.52
CA VAL A 396 4.34 1.54 -7.54
C VAL A 396 5.76 1.05 -7.71
N SER A 397 6.16 0.14 -6.83
CA SER A 397 7.41 -0.61 -6.92
C SER A 397 7.27 -1.94 -6.18
N PHE A 398 8.15 -2.90 -6.46
CA PHE A 398 8.18 -4.16 -5.70
C PHE A 398 8.33 -3.92 -4.19
N TYR A 399 9.11 -2.91 -3.80
CA TYR A 399 9.29 -2.50 -2.40
C TYR A 399 7.96 -2.04 -1.78
N ALA A 400 7.25 -1.09 -2.41
CA ALA A 400 5.98 -0.58 -1.89
C ALA A 400 4.89 -1.66 -1.77
N THR A 401 4.89 -2.61 -2.72
CA THR A 401 3.87 -3.66 -2.79
C THR A 401 4.08 -4.76 -1.76
N TRP A 402 5.33 -5.13 -1.44
CA TRP A 402 5.65 -6.35 -0.68
C TRP A 402 6.49 -6.17 0.57
N GLN A 403 7.04 -4.98 0.83
CA GLN A 403 7.86 -4.69 2.00
C GLN A 403 7.12 -3.72 2.94
N LYS A 404 7.60 -3.62 4.18
CA LYS A 404 7.15 -2.58 5.11
C LYS A 404 7.62 -1.22 4.59
N VAL A 405 6.68 -0.28 4.47
CA VAL A 405 6.96 1.11 4.09
C VAL A 405 6.74 1.98 5.31
N TRP A 406 7.65 2.91 5.55
CA TRP A 406 7.52 3.89 6.63
C TRP A 406 6.80 5.12 6.10
N TYR A 407 5.50 5.16 6.28
CA TYR A 407 4.67 6.29 5.84
C TYR A 407 4.86 7.49 6.76
N GLU A 408 4.62 8.69 6.24
CA GLU A 408 4.64 9.91 7.04
C GLU A 408 3.60 9.80 8.17
N SER A 409 3.91 10.36 9.34
CA SER A 409 3.10 10.27 10.56
C SER A 409 2.98 8.89 11.22
N TYR A 410 3.62 7.84 10.67
CA TYR A 410 3.68 6.53 11.32
C TYR A 410 4.90 6.43 12.22
N GLU A 411 4.73 5.78 13.37
CA GLU A 411 5.80 5.52 14.34
C GLU A 411 6.78 4.46 13.83
N GLU A 412 6.30 3.52 13.02
CA GLU A 412 7.09 2.41 12.51
C GLU A 412 6.71 2.03 11.07
N PRO A 413 7.60 1.32 10.34
CA PRO A 413 7.29 0.76 9.03
C PRO A 413 6.14 -0.24 9.09
N ALA A 414 5.16 -0.09 8.21
CA ALA A 414 3.94 -0.89 8.21
C ALA A 414 3.57 -1.42 6.81
N TYR A 415 2.76 -2.47 6.80
CA TYR A 415 2.10 -2.96 5.60
C TYR A 415 0.69 -2.38 5.56
N VAL A 416 0.44 -1.46 4.65
CA VAL A 416 -0.84 -0.75 4.59
C VAL A 416 -1.39 -0.77 3.17
N TRP A 417 -2.66 -1.16 3.07
CA TRP A 417 -3.47 -0.98 1.87
C TRP A 417 -4.53 0.08 2.16
N GLN A 418 -4.45 1.20 1.45
CA GLN A 418 -5.38 2.31 1.52
C GLN A 418 -5.56 2.89 0.11
N SER A 419 -6.72 2.63 -0.48
CA SER A 419 -7.07 2.99 -1.85
C SER A 419 -7.61 4.42 -2.00
N SER A 420 -8.04 5.05 -0.90
CA SER A 420 -8.63 6.39 -0.91
C SER A 420 -7.97 7.35 0.07
N ALA A 421 -7.90 8.61 -0.36
CA ALA A 421 -7.40 9.73 0.42
C ALA A 421 -8.55 10.52 1.04
N ALA A 422 -8.34 11.06 2.24
CA ALA A 422 -9.20 12.11 2.77
C ALA A 422 -8.81 13.51 2.26
N ASN A 423 -7.55 13.70 1.85
CA ASN A 423 -6.94 15.01 1.56
C ASN A 423 -6.11 14.96 0.26
N ALA A 424 -5.85 16.12 -0.36
CA ALA A 424 -5.09 16.24 -1.61
C ALA A 424 -3.60 15.85 -1.50
N ASP A 425 -2.98 16.03 -0.32
CA ASP A 425 -1.58 15.64 -0.04
C ASP A 425 -1.43 14.14 0.31
N PHE A 426 -2.16 13.29 -0.42
CA PHE A 426 -2.21 11.87 -0.12
C PHE A 426 -0.89 11.16 -0.40
N GLU A 427 -0.39 10.43 0.59
CA GLU A 427 0.67 9.45 0.39
C GLU A 427 0.03 8.08 0.05
N PRO A 428 0.19 7.58 -1.19
CA PRO A 428 -0.47 6.33 -1.59
C PRO A 428 0.08 5.11 -0.86
N LYS A 429 -0.81 4.22 -0.39
CA LYS A 429 -0.45 3.02 0.38
C LYS A 429 -1.01 1.77 -0.31
N PHE A 430 -0.16 1.05 -1.03
CA PHE A 430 -0.60 -0.03 -1.91
C PHE A 430 0.10 -1.37 -1.64
N SER A 431 0.19 -1.74 -0.35
CA SER A 431 0.78 -3.03 0.02
C SER A 431 -0.17 -4.20 -0.25
N LEU A 432 0.26 -5.16 -1.08
CA LEU A 432 -0.47 -6.41 -1.36
C LEU A 432 -0.15 -7.53 -0.36
N ALA A 433 0.90 -7.35 0.45
CA ALA A 433 1.27 -8.29 1.51
C ALA A 433 0.10 -8.64 2.47
N PRO A 434 -0.64 -7.67 3.06
CA PRO A 434 -1.73 -7.99 3.98
C PRO A 434 -2.89 -8.71 3.29
N LEU A 435 -3.16 -8.40 2.03
CA LEU A 435 -4.21 -9.05 1.24
C LEU A 435 -3.87 -10.50 0.91
N THR A 436 -2.60 -10.74 0.55
CA THR A 436 -2.08 -12.07 0.27
C THR A 436 -2.05 -12.91 1.55
N TYR A 437 -1.58 -12.32 2.64
CA TYR A 437 -1.61 -12.92 3.97
C TYR A 437 -3.02 -13.31 4.40
N GLY A 438 -3.99 -12.40 4.25
CA GLY A 438 -5.40 -12.69 4.54
C GLY A 438 -5.95 -13.84 3.70
N THR A 439 -5.57 -13.93 2.42
CA THR A 439 -5.96 -15.06 1.53
C THR A 439 -5.45 -16.40 2.06
N LEU A 440 -4.20 -16.44 2.51
CA LEU A 440 -3.62 -17.63 3.13
C LEU A 440 -4.27 -17.95 4.48
N LYS A 441 -4.52 -16.94 5.31
CA LYS A 441 -5.19 -17.06 6.61
C LYS A 441 -6.60 -17.65 6.47
N ALA A 442 -7.41 -17.12 5.56
CA ALA A 442 -8.75 -17.62 5.26
C ALA A 442 -8.72 -19.10 4.87
N THR A 443 -7.84 -19.40 3.90
CA THR A 443 -7.69 -20.74 3.34
C THR A 443 -7.24 -21.72 4.42
N PHE A 444 -6.30 -21.33 5.27
CA PHE A 444 -5.80 -22.17 6.36
C PHE A 444 -6.92 -22.56 7.34
N TYR A 445 -7.67 -21.59 7.87
CA TYR A 445 -8.74 -21.87 8.84
C TYR A 445 -9.91 -22.63 8.21
N ALA A 446 -10.27 -22.33 6.96
CA ALA A 446 -11.29 -23.07 6.25
C ALA A 446 -10.89 -24.55 6.06
N MET A 447 -9.65 -24.81 5.64
CA MET A 447 -9.17 -26.17 5.41
C MET A 447 -8.96 -26.95 6.71
N MET A 448 -8.59 -26.28 7.80
CA MET A 448 -8.49 -26.88 9.13
C MET A 448 -9.83 -27.48 9.58
N VAL A 449 -10.96 -26.86 9.19
CA VAL A 449 -12.31 -27.37 9.46
C VAL A 449 -12.76 -28.36 8.39
N ALA A 450 -12.62 -28.00 7.11
CA ALA A 450 -13.18 -28.77 6.00
C ALA A 450 -12.48 -30.13 5.79
N VAL A 451 -11.15 -30.18 5.89
CA VAL A 451 -10.39 -31.40 5.53
C VAL A 451 -10.70 -32.57 6.48
N PRO A 452 -10.64 -32.42 7.81
CA PRO A 452 -10.96 -33.52 8.71
C PRO A 452 -12.42 -33.96 8.54
N LEU A 453 -13.35 -33.01 8.47
CA LEU A 453 -14.78 -33.30 8.36
C LEU A 453 -15.11 -34.03 7.04
N ALA A 454 -14.59 -33.53 5.92
CA ALA A 454 -14.85 -34.09 4.60
C ALA A 454 -14.20 -35.47 4.42
N ILE A 455 -12.92 -35.64 4.77
CA ILE A 455 -12.21 -36.90 4.59
C ILE A 455 -12.78 -37.98 5.50
N LEU A 456 -12.96 -37.68 6.80
CA LEU A 456 -13.50 -38.68 7.74
C LEU A 456 -14.95 -39.05 7.38
N GLY A 457 -15.75 -38.06 6.98
CA GLY A 457 -17.11 -38.30 6.46
C GLY A 457 -17.10 -39.17 5.21
N ALA A 458 -16.22 -38.90 4.26
CA ALA A 458 -16.10 -39.65 3.01
C ALA A 458 -15.67 -41.10 3.26
N ILE A 459 -14.69 -41.32 4.14
CA ILE A 459 -14.23 -42.64 4.55
C ILE A 459 -15.38 -43.43 5.19
N TYR A 460 -16.11 -42.81 6.13
CA TYR A 460 -17.23 -43.47 6.80
C TYR A 460 -18.34 -43.83 5.81
N THR A 461 -18.70 -42.90 4.93
CA THR A 461 -19.77 -43.08 3.95
C THR A 461 -19.44 -44.14 2.90
N ALA A 462 -18.20 -44.14 2.39
CA ALA A 462 -17.80 -45.07 1.33
C ALA A 462 -17.53 -46.50 1.85
N TYR A 463 -17.02 -46.64 3.08
CA TYR A 463 -16.50 -47.93 3.57
C TYR A 463 -17.34 -48.59 4.68
N PHE A 464 -17.93 -47.82 5.60
CA PHE A 464 -18.64 -48.37 6.77
C PHE A 464 -20.16 -48.23 6.71
N MET A 465 -20.67 -47.25 5.97
CA MET A 465 -22.10 -46.94 5.92
C MET A 465 -22.91 -47.95 5.10
N SER A 466 -24.14 -48.23 5.54
CA SER A 466 -25.04 -49.10 4.79
C SER A 466 -25.51 -48.44 3.47
N PRO A 467 -25.78 -49.23 2.40
CA PRO A 467 -26.18 -48.67 1.09
C PRO A 467 -27.42 -47.77 1.13
N ARG A 468 -28.38 -48.05 2.03
CA ARG A 468 -29.59 -47.24 2.17
C ARG A 468 -29.29 -45.86 2.76
N VAL A 469 -28.50 -45.81 3.83
CA VAL A 469 -28.15 -44.53 4.49
C VAL A 469 -27.27 -43.70 3.57
N ARG A 470 -26.31 -44.34 2.87
CA ARG A 470 -25.48 -43.67 1.86
C ARG A 470 -26.30 -43.03 0.74
N GLY A 471 -27.33 -43.72 0.26
CA GLY A 471 -28.26 -43.21 -0.75
C GLY A 471 -29.02 -41.95 -0.34
N MET A 472 -29.02 -41.58 0.94
CA MET A 472 -29.57 -40.33 1.46
C MET A 472 -28.48 -39.29 1.76
N VAL A 473 -27.38 -39.71 2.40
CA VAL A 473 -26.31 -38.82 2.87
C VAL A 473 -25.57 -38.16 1.70
N LYS A 474 -25.17 -38.94 0.68
CA LYS A 474 -24.39 -38.41 -0.44
C LYS A 474 -25.14 -37.31 -1.22
N PRO A 475 -26.40 -37.53 -1.67
CA PRO A 475 -27.16 -36.47 -2.33
C PRO A 475 -27.37 -35.24 -1.44
N THR A 476 -27.54 -35.41 -0.13
CA THR A 476 -27.70 -34.27 0.79
C THR A 476 -26.44 -33.39 0.84
N ILE A 477 -25.26 -34.00 0.87
CA ILE A 477 -23.99 -33.25 0.87
C ILE A 477 -23.75 -32.60 -0.50
N GLU A 478 -24.07 -33.26 -1.60
CA GLU A 478 -23.98 -32.67 -2.95
C GLU A 478 -24.92 -31.46 -3.11
N VAL A 479 -26.15 -31.52 -2.57
CA VAL A 479 -27.08 -30.38 -2.56
C VAL A 479 -26.55 -29.22 -1.71
N MET A 480 -25.78 -29.51 -0.65
CA MET A 480 -25.14 -28.49 0.19
C MET A 480 -24.12 -27.65 -0.60
N GLU A 481 -23.50 -28.21 -1.64
CA GLU A 481 -22.57 -27.49 -2.53
C GLU A 481 -23.27 -26.42 -3.38
N ALA A 482 -24.56 -26.61 -3.70
CA ALA A 482 -25.35 -25.70 -4.51
C ALA A 482 -25.80 -24.44 -3.76
N LEU A 483 -25.56 -24.35 -2.44
CA LEU A 483 -25.91 -23.17 -1.65
C LEU A 483 -25.12 -21.94 -2.13
N PRO A 484 -25.79 -20.80 -2.43
CA PRO A 484 -25.10 -19.58 -2.81
C PRO A 484 -24.17 -19.07 -1.70
N THR A 485 -22.89 -18.87 -2.03
CA THR A 485 -21.87 -18.42 -1.06
C THR A 485 -22.18 -17.05 -0.46
N VAL A 486 -22.88 -16.18 -1.20
CA VAL A 486 -23.38 -14.88 -0.69
C VAL A 486 -24.35 -15.08 0.48
N ILE A 487 -25.25 -16.07 0.41
CA ILE A 487 -26.20 -16.36 1.50
C ILE A 487 -25.44 -16.86 2.73
N LEU A 488 -24.45 -17.74 2.53
CA LEU A 488 -23.61 -18.23 3.62
C LEU A 488 -22.78 -17.11 4.26
N GLY A 489 -22.21 -16.20 3.45
CA GLY A 489 -21.49 -15.03 3.95
C GLY A 489 -22.37 -14.07 4.74
N PHE A 490 -23.58 -13.80 4.24
CA PHE A 490 -24.56 -12.98 4.94
C PHE A 490 -24.98 -13.60 6.27
N LEU A 491 -25.29 -14.90 6.29
CA LEU A 491 -25.61 -15.65 7.52
C LEU A 491 -24.41 -15.63 8.50
N ALA A 492 -23.19 -15.78 7.97
CA ALA A 492 -21.97 -15.76 8.77
C ALA A 492 -21.77 -14.40 9.46
N GLY A 493 -21.92 -13.30 8.72
CA GLY A 493 -21.71 -11.95 9.24
C GLY A 493 -22.82 -11.42 10.14
N LEU A 494 -24.09 -11.73 9.86
CA LEU A 494 -25.24 -11.17 10.60
C LEU A 494 -25.77 -12.06 11.71
N TRP A 495 -25.55 -13.37 11.65
CA TRP A 495 -26.06 -14.30 12.66
C TRP A 495 -24.93 -15.06 13.36
N LEU A 496 -24.03 -15.71 12.61
CA LEU A 496 -22.99 -16.56 13.22
C LEU A 496 -21.98 -15.73 14.02
N ALA A 497 -21.50 -14.60 13.48
CA ALA A 497 -20.54 -13.73 14.15
C ALA A 497 -21.07 -13.20 15.49
N PRO A 498 -22.26 -12.58 15.57
CA PRO A 498 -22.86 -12.19 16.85
C PRO A 498 -23.14 -13.40 17.76
N PHE A 499 -23.54 -14.54 17.21
CA PHE A 499 -23.77 -15.75 18.01
C PHE A 499 -22.48 -16.25 18.67
N VAL A 500 -21.37 -16.29 17.93
CA VAL A 500 -20.05 -16.72 18.42
C VAL A 500 -19.51 -15.74 19.46
N GLU A 501 -19.64 -14.43 19.24
CA GLU A 501 -19.23 -13.42 20.22
C GLU A 501 -19.97 -13.58 21.55
N ASN A 502 -21.31 -13.69 21.50
CA ASN A 502 -22.13 -13.84 22.70
C ASN A 502 -21.97 -15.19 23.42
N ASN A 503 -21.41 -16.21 22.76
CA ASN A 503 -21.28 -17.56 23.31
C ASN A 503 -19.85 -18.09 23.19
N LEU A 504 -18.84 -17.21 23.22
CA LEU A 504 -17.47 -17.54 22.82
C LEU A 504 -16.91 -18.72 23.62
N ALA A 505 -17.06 -18.70 24.95
CA ALA A 505 -16.62 -19.78 25.82
C ALA A 505 -17.30 -21.11 25.45
N GLY A 506 -18.62 -21.10 25.23
CA GLY A 506 -19.39 -22.29 24.85
C GLY A 506 -19.01 -22.84 23.48
N VAL A 507 -18.74 -21.98 22.49
CA VAL A 507 -18.28 -22.37 21.16
C VAL A 507 -16.89 -23.02 21.23
N LEU A 508 -15.94 -22.41 21.94
CA LEU A 508 -14.61 -22.98 22.13
C LEU A 508 -14.67 -24.32 22.87
N LEU A 509 -15.45 -24.42 23.94
CA LEU A 509 -15.69 -25.68 24.65
C LEU A 509 -16.22 -26.76 23.72
N THR A 510 -17.17 -26.43 22.84
CA THR A 510 -17.74 -27.36 21.86
C THR A 510 -16.65 -27.93 20.96
N LEU A 511 -15.77 -27.08 20.42
CA LEU A 511 -14.68 -27.52 19.53
C LEU A 511 -13.71 -28.48 20.23
N PHE A 512 -13.33 -28.21 21.48
CA PHE A 512 -12.38 -29.04 22.22
C PHE A 512 -12.98 -30.33 22.77
N THR A 513 -14.25 -30.32 23.16
CA THR A 513 -14.92 -31.49 23.77
C THR A 513 -15.54 -32.43 22.76
N PHE A 514 -15.62 -32.03 21.49
CA PHE A 514 -16.23 -32.82 20.41
C PHE A 514 -15.66 -34.25 20.30
N PRO A 515 -14.34 -34.49 20.25
CA PRO A 515 -13.81 -35.85 20.16
C PRO A 515 -14.11 -36.68 21.41
N LEU A 516 -14.09 -36.05 22.58
CA LEU A 516 -14.36 -36.72 23.85
C LEU A 516 -15.81 -37.18 23.94
N ALA A 517 -16.76 -36.34 23.48
CA ALA A 517 -18.19 -36.69 23.46
C ALA A 517 -18.45 -37.95 22.60
N PHE A 518 -17.74 -38.11 21.49
CA PHE A 518 -17.87 -39.26 20.61
C PHE A 518 -17.32 -40.54 21.26
N VAL A 519 -16.17 -40.44 21.92
CA VAL A 519 -15.58 -41.57 22.67
C VAL A 519 -16.48 -41.97 23.84
N LEU A 520 -17.01 -41.00 24.58
CA LEU A 520 -17.94 -41.25 25.69
C LEU A 520 -19.23 -41.89 25.19
N ALA A 521 -19.81 -41.40 24.09
CA ALA A 521 -21.00 -41.99 23.50
C ALA A 521 -20.78 -43.42 23.01
N ALA A 522 -19.64 -43.68 22.37
CA ALA A 522 -19.26 -45.03 21.95
C ALA A 522 -19.08 -45.97 23.16
N TRP A 523 -18.44 -45.49 24.23
CA TRP A 523 -18.27 -46.23 25.47
C TRP A 523 -19.61 -46.51 26.16
N LEU A 524 -20.48 -45.51 26.30
CA LEU A 524 -21.83 -45.65 26.86
C LEU A 524 -22.67 -46.63 26.03
N PHE A 525 -22.57 -46.57 24.70
CA PHE A 525 -23.24 -47.52 23.82
C PHE A 525 -22.72 -48.96 24.00
N HIS A 526 -21.43 -49.12 24.29
CA HIS A 526 -20.83 -50.41 24.63
C HIS A 526 -21.26 -50.95 26.00
N LEU A 527 -21.77 -50.10 26.90
CA LEU A 527 -22.35 -50.53 28.19
C LEU A 527 -23.84 -50.91 28.10
N LEU A 528 -24.53 -50.56 27.01
CA LEU A 528 -25.96 -50.87 26.85
C LEU A 528 -26.22 -52.39 26.72
N PRO A 529 -27.34 -52.90 27.28
CA PRO A 529 -27.76 -54.29 27.13
C PRO A 529 -27.85 -54.71 25.66
N GLU A 530 -27.50 -55.97 25.35
CA GLU A 530 -27.51 -56.50 23.99
C GLU A 530 -28.86 -56.34 23.27
N SER A 531 -29.97 -56.42 24.03
CA SER A 531 -31.33 -56.25 23.51
C SER A 531 -31.60 -54.86 22.94
N LEU A 532 -30.93 -53.81 23.41
CA LEU A 532 -31.01 -52.47 22.83
C LEU A 532 -30.01 -52.28 21.70
N ARG A 533 -28.80 -52.85 21.82
CA ARG A 533 -27.75 -52.73 20.80
C ARG A 533 -28.16 -53.36 19.48
N GLN A 534 -28.80 -54.53 19.52
CA GLN A 534 -29.25 -55.27 18.33
C GLN A 534 -30.43 -54.60 17.60
N ARG A 535 -31.10 -53.61 18.20
CA ARG A 535 -32.15 -52.83 17.52
C ARG A 535 -31.60 -51.85 16.49
N VAL A 536 -30.30 -51.52 16.57
CA VAL A 536 -29.63 -50.61 15.64
C VAL A 536 -29.07 -51.46 14.50
N PRO A 537 -29.56 -51.28 13.26
CA PRO A 537 -29.02 -52.01 12.12
C PRO A 537 -27.55 -51.64 11.88
N PRO A 538 -26.71 -52.58 11.39
CA PRO A 538 -25.33 -52.28 11.07
C PRO A 538 -25.24 -51.18 10.00
N GLY A 539 -24.36 -50.20 10.22
CA GLY A 539 -24.17 -49.04 9.35
C GLY A 539 -25.11 -47.86 9.63
N TRP A 540 -25.82 -47.86 10.77
CA TRP A 540 -26.63 -46.74 11.29
C TRP A 540 -25.98 -46.03 12.50
N GLU A 541 -24.76 -46.40 12.86
CA GLU A 541 -24.11 -45.94 14.09
C GLU A 541 -23.90 -44.41 14.10
N ALA A 542 -23.60 -43.81 12.95
CA ALA A 542 -23.48 -42.35 12.85
C ALA A 542 -24.80 -41.61 13.12
N ALA A 543 -25.96 -42.20 12.83
CA ALA A 543 -27.25 -41.58 13.11
C ALA A 543 -27.50 -41.46 14.62
N LEU A 544 -26.96 -42.39 15.43
CA LEU A 544 -27.02 -42.30 16.89
C LEU A 544 -26.17 -41.17 17.45
N LEU A 545 -25.13 -40.74 16.74
CA LEU A 545 -24.24 -39.67 17.16
C LEU A 545 -24.84 -38.28 16.93
N VAL A 546 -25.88 -38.15 16.08
CA VAL A 546 -26.58 -36.88 15.85
C VAL A 546 -27.20 -36.32 17.14
N PRO A 547 -28.08 -37.03 17.87
CA PRO A 547 -28.65 -36.52 19.12
C PRO A 547 -27.59 -36.30 20.20
N VAL A 548 -26.53 -37.13 20.24
CA VAL A 548 -25.38 -36.93 21.15
C VAL A 548 -24.69 -35.60 20.86
N THR A 549 -24.43 -35.31 19.58
CA THR A 549 -23.77 -34.07 19.16
C THR A 549 -24.64 -32.86 19.48
N MET A 550 -25.95 -32.94 19.22
CA MET A 550 -26.90 -31.86 19.60
C MET A 550 -26.92 -31.62 21.11
N ALA A 551 -26.97 -32.70 21.91
CA ALA A 551 -26.93 -32.61 23.37
C ALA A 551 -25.60 -32.02 23.87
N GLN A 552 -24.47 -32.40 23.26
CA GLN A 552 -23.16 -31.86 23.59
C GLN A 552 -23.07 -30.35 23.31
N ILE A 553 -23.49 -29.91 22.12
CA ILE A 553 -23.50 -28.49 21.75
C ILE A 553 -24.37 -27.71 22.73
N TRP A 554 -25.59 -28.19 22.99
CA TRP A 554 -26.50 -27.55 23.95
C TRP A 554 -25.89 -27.45 25.36
N LEU A 555 -25.25 -28.53 25.83
CA LEU A 555 -24.59 -28.56 27.14
C LEU A 555 -23.42 -27.57 27.19
N CYS A 556 -22.55 -27.56 26.18
CA CYS A 556 -21.39 -26.65 26.11
C CYS A 556 -21.81 -25.18 26.05
N LEU A 557 -22.85 -24.85 25.28
CA LEU A 557 -23.39 -23.48 25.24
C LEU A 557 -23.99 -23.07 26.58
N THR A 558 -24.71 -23.98 27.25
CA THR A 558 -25.33 -23.70 28.56
C THR A 558 -24.28 -23.54 29.66
N ILE A 559 -23.24 -24.38 29.68
CA ILE A 559 -22.13 -24.31 30.65
C ILE A 559 -21.17 -23.14 30.32
N GLY A 560 -21.12 -22.71 29.06
CA GLY A 560 -20.27 -21.62 28.59
C GLY A 560 -20.45 -20.34 29.41
N HIS A 561 -21.69 -19.88 29.62
CA HIS A 561 -21.94 -18.64 30.36
C HIS A 561 -21.50 -18.70 31.84
N PRO A 562 -21.85 -19.73 32.65
CA PRO A 562 -21.29 -19.89 33.98
C PRO A 562 -19.76 -19.96 34.01
N LEU A 563 -19.16 -20.65 33.04
CA LEU A 563 -17.70 -20.77 32.95
C LEU A 563 -17.06 -19.41 32.64
N GLU A 564 -17.65 -18.65 31.73
CA GLU A 564 -17.21 -17.31 31.35
C GLU A 564 -17.33 -16.31 32.51
N ALA A 565 -18.45 -16.36 33.25
CA ALA A 565 -18.61 -15.57 34.47
C ALA A 565 -17.55 -15.92 35.52
N TRP A 566 -17.20 -17.21 35.66
CA TRP A 566 -16.23 -17.67 36.65
C TRP A 566 -14.78 -17.34 36.29
N LEU A 567 -14.39 -17.47 35.01
CA LEU A 567 -13.00 -17.35 34.56
C LEU A 567 -12.65 -15.97 33.98
N PHE A 568 -13.62 -15.25 33.40
CA PHE A 568 -13.39 -14.05 32.59
C PHE A 568 -14.28 -12.86 32.98
N ASP A 569 -14.84 -12.87 34.18
CA ASP A 569 -15.73 -11.80 34.70
C ASP A 569 -16.98 -11.55 33.82
N GLY A 570 -17.40 -12.55 33.05
CA GLY A 570 -18.61 -12.52 32.23
C GLY A 570 -18.47 -11.92 30.83
N ASP A 571 -17.28 -11.48 30.44
CA ASP A 571 -17.00 -10.92 29.10
C ASP A 571 -15.64 -11.39 28.59
N MET A 572 -15.62 -12.60 28.00
CA MET A 572 -14.41 -13.18 27.44
C MET A 572 -13.83 -12.37 26.27
N PRO A 573 -14.62 -11.83 25.31
CA PRO A 573 -14.10 -10.93 24.26
C PRO A 573 -13.31 -9.74 24.80
N ASN A 574 -13.84 -9.07 25.82
CA ASN A 574 -13.20 -7.94 26.46
C ASN A 574 -11.96 -8.35 27.26
N TRP A 575 -12.03 -9.45 28.01
CA TRP A 575 -10.88 -10.01 28.71
C TRP A 575 -9.74 -10.37 27.75
N LEU A 576 -10.05 -10.97 26.60
CA LEU A 576 -9.06 -11.28 25.57
C LEU A 576 -8.34 -10.02 25.08
N SER A 577 -9.10 -8.96 24.80
CA SER A 577 -8.55 -7.71 24.24
C SER A 577 -7.75 -6.90 25.26
N ASN A 578 -8.26 -6.75 26.49
CA ASN A 578 -7.71 -5.84 27.48
C ASN A 578 -6.78 -6.49 28.50
N VAL A 579 -6.92 -7.79 28.76
CA VAL A 579 -6.08 -8.52 29.75
C VAL A 579 -5.07 -9.41 29.04
N ALA A 580 -5.51 -10.22 28.07
CA ALA A 580 -4.62 -11.13 27.34
C ALA A 580 -3.85 -10.45 26.20
N GLY A 581 -4.23 -9.23 25.81
CA GLY A 581 -3.62 -8.49 24.70
C GLY A 581 -3.90 -9.09 23.32
N ILE A 582 -4.93 -9.93 23.20
CA ILE A 582 -5.36 -10.55 21.94
C ILE A 582 -6.60 -9.81 21.46
N THR A 583 -6.45 -9.01 20.40
CA THR A 583 -7.58 -8.27 19.81
C THR A 583 -8.68 -9.23 19.38
N PHE A 584 -9.89 -8.99 19.88
CA PHE A 584 -11.09 -9.69 19.46
C PHE A 584 -11.95 -8.78 18.58
N GLU A 585 -12.27 -9.25 17.39
CA GLU A 585 -13.25 -8.62 16.49
C GLU A 585 -14.45 -9.56 16.33
N GLN A 586 -15.68 -9.03 16.35
CA GLN A 586 -16.89 -9.84 16.16
C GLN A 586 -16.86 -10.63 14.84
N ARG A 587 -16.34 -10.01 13.78
CA ARG A 587 -16.15 -10.61 12.46
C ARG A 587 -14.69 -11.03 12.31
N ASN A 588 -14.42 -12.32 12.46
CA ASN A 588 -13.06 -12.82 12.60
C ASN A 588 -12.81 -14.14 11.85
N SER A 589 -11.58 -14.63 11.99
CA SER A 589 -11.09 -15.83 11.32
C SER A 589 -11.76 -17.13 11.77
N LEU A 590 -12.22 -17.21 13.03
CA LEU A 590 -12.99 -18.34 13.52
C LEU A 590 -14.34 -18.45 12.78
N VAL A 591 -15.07 -17.34 12.65
CA VAL A 591 -16.34 -17.27 11.93
C VAL A 591 -16.15 -17.69 10.47
N VAL A 592 -15.10 -17.19 9.80
CA VAL A 592 -14.75 -17.62 8.44
C VAL A 592 -14.42 -19.09 8.39
N GLY A 593 -13.58 -19.61 9.29
CA GLY A 593 -13.19 -21.01 9.31
C GLY A 593 -14.41 -21.94 9.37
N ILE A 594 -15.42 -21.58 10.18
CA ILE A 594 -16.68 -22.33 10.27
C ILE A 594 -17.50 -22.21 8.97
N ALA A 595 -17.82 -20.99 8.53
CA ALA A 595 -18.71 -20.76 7.39
C ALA A 595 -18.11 -21.24 6.06
N MET A 596 -16.84 -20.91 5.82
CA MET A 596 -16.08 -21.29 4.63
C MET A 596 -15.70 -22.77 4.66
N GLY A 597 -15.34 -23.31 5.83
CA GLY A 597 -15.11 -24.74 6.01
C GLY A 597 -16.36 -25.56 5.66
N PHE A 598 -17.53 -25.12 6.13
CA PHE A 598 -18.83 -25.69 5.75
C PHE A 598 -19.05 -25.64 4.24
N ALA A 599 -18.80 -24.49 3.60
CA ALA A 599 -18.97 -24.31 2.17
C ALA A 599 -18.03 -25.19 1.32
N VAL A 600 -16.80 -25.45 1.76
CA VAL A 600 -15.80 -26.23 1.00
C VAL A 600 -15.91 -27.74 1.27
N THR A 601 -16.51 -28.14 2.40
CA THR A 601 -16.67 -29.55 2.80
C THR A 601 -17.33 -30.43 1.72
N PRO A 602 -18.45 -30.05 1.05
CA PRO A 602 -19.09 -30.85 0.01
C PRO A 602 -18.16 -31.26 -1.14
N THR A 603 -17.38 -30.31 -1.64
CA THR A 603 -16.48 -30.51 -2.78
C THR A 603 -15.40 -31.54 -2.44
N ILE A 604 -14.78 -31.41 -1.26
CA ILE A 604 -13.77 -32.38 -0.79
C ILE A 604 -14.42 -33.73 -0.51
N PHE A 605 -15.57 -33.75 0.15
CA PHE A 605 -16.28 -34.97 0.55
C PHE A 605 -16.64 -35.81 -0.69
N SER A 606 -17.31 -35.22 -1.67
CA SER A 606 -17.87 -35.96 -2.80
C SER A 606 -16.78 -36.64 -3.63
N ILE A 607 -15.68 -35.92 -3.89
CA ILE A 607 -14.54 -36.45 -4.64
C ILE A 607 -13.76 -37.48 -3.82
N ALA A 608 -13.56 -37.25 -2.52
CA ALA A 608 -12.89 -38.21 -1.65
C ALA A 608 -13.70 -39.51 -1.48
N GLU A 609 -15.03 -39.40 -1.39
CA GLU A 609 -15.95 -40.53 -1.27
C GLU A 609 -15.91 -41.40 -2.52
N ASP A 610 -15.95 -40.78 -3.71
CA ASP A 610 -15.80 -41.49 -4.98
C ASP A 610 -14.44 -42.17 -5.11
N ALA A 611 -13.36 -41.53 -4.64
CA ALA A 611 -12.02 -42.10 -4.65
C ALA A 611 -11.92 -43.36 -3.76
N VAL A 612 -12.51 -43.32 -2.56
CA VAL A 612 -12.55 -44.47 -1.64
C VAL A 612 -13.45 -45.58 -2.19
N PHE A 613 -14.60 -45.23 -2.75
CA PHE A 613 -15.57 -46.20 -3.27
C PHE A 613 -15.10 -46.88 -4.57
N SER A 614 -14.22 -46.22 -5.33
CA SER A 614 -13.64 -46.76 -6.57
C SER A 614 -12.54 -47.80 -6.33
N VAL A 615 -12.10 -48.01 -5.08
CA VAL A 615 -11.11 -49.03 -4.76
C VAL A 615 -11.68 -50.42 -5.11
N PRO A 616 -10.96 -51.24 -5.90
CA PRO A 616 -11.46 -52.53 -6.33
C PRO A 616 -11.83 -53.46 -5.16
N LYS A 617 -13.04 -54.02 -5.20
CA LYS A 617 -13.58 -54.89 -4.14
C LYS A 617 -12.72 -56.14 -3.86
N HIS A 618 -11.98 -56.62 -4.86
CA HIS A 618 -11.12 -57.80 -4.69
C HIS A 618 -9.93 -57.53 -3.76
N LEU A 619 -9.42 -56.30 -3.71
CA LEU A 619 -8.34 -55.92 -2.78
C LEU A 619 -8.84 -55.92 -1.33
N THR A 620 -10.05 -55.42 -1.12
CA THR A 620 -10.69 -55.38 0.21
C THR A 620 -11.08 -56.77 0.68
N THR A 621 -11.74 -57.59 -0.16
CA THR A 621 -12.09 -58.97 0.20
C THR A 621 -10.86 -59.85 0.39
N GLY A 622 -9.80 -59.64 -0.41
CA GLY A 622 -8.54 -60.36 -0.28
C GLY A 622 -7.83 -60.08 1.05
N SER A 623 -7.75 -58.81 1.45
CA SER A 623 -7.20 -58.41 2.76
C SER A 623 -7.98 -59.01 3.93
N LEU A 624 -9.32 -58.96 3.88
CA LEU A 624 -10.18 -59.55 4.90
C LEU A 624 -10.04 -61.09 4.98
N ALA A 625 -9.89 -61.76 3.83
CA ALA A 625 -9.69 -63.21 3.77
C ALA A 625 -8.34 -63.65 4.39
N LEU A 626 -7.34 -62.77 4.43
CA LEU A 626 -6.06 -62.99 5.12
C LEU A 626 -6.15 -62.74 6.64
N GLY A 627 -7.34 -62.52 7.18
CA GLY A 627 -7.57 -62.30 8.61
C GLY A 627 -7.35 -60.85 9.09
N ALA A 628 -7.18 -59.90 8.16
CA ALA A 628 -7.08 -58.49 8.53
C ALA A 628 -8.43 -57.96 9.03
N THR A 629 -8.40 -57.05 10.01
CA THR A 629 -9.63 -56.37 10.46
C THR A 629 -10.09 -55.33 9.42
N PRO A 630 -11.37 -54.90 9.44
CA PRO A 630 -11.86 -53.83 8.58
C PRO A 630 -11.05 -52.54 8.72
N TRP A 631 -10.61 -52.22 9.95
CA TRP A 631 -9.73 -51.06 10.21
C TRP A 631 -8.34 -51.22 9.61
N GLN A 632 -7.72 -52.41 9.74
CA GLN A 632 -6.43 -52.69 9.13
C GLN A 632 -6.51 -52.64 7.60
N THR A 633 -7.58 -53.19 7.02
CA THR A 633 -7.83 -53.16 5.57
C THR A 633 -8.05 -51.74 5.07
N LEU A 634 -8.81 -50.92 5.80
CA LEU A 634 -8.99 -49.50 5.49
C LEU A 634 -7.63 -48.78 5.44
N TRP A 635 -6.87 -48.87 6.53
CA TRP A 635 -5.63 -48.09 6.67
C TRP A 635 -4.53 -48.53 5.70
N ARG A 636 -4.37 -49.85 5.50
CA ARG A 636 -3.23 -50.40 4.75
C ARG A 636 -3.51 -50.63 3.27
N VAL A 637 -4.79 -50.76 2.88
CA VAL A 637 -5.15 -51.09 1.48
C VAL A 637 -6.00 -49.98 0.88
N VAL A 638 -7.15 -49.67 1.48
CA VAL A 638 -8.13 -48.75 0.87
C VAL A 638 -7.61 -47.32 0.82
N LEU A 639 -7.18 -46.74 1.94
CA LEU A 639 -6.69 -45.36 2.00
C LEU A 639 -5.42 -45.18 1.17
N LEU A 640 -4.56 -46.20 1.15
CA LEU A 640 -3.35 -46.20 0.33
C LEU A 640 -3.68 -46.11 -1.16
N THR A 641 -4.61 -46.96 -1.61
CA THR A 641 -5.07 -47.02 -3.01
C THR A 641 -5.86 -45.76 -3.41
N ALA A 642 -6.68 -45.23 -2.50
CA ALA A 642 -7.49 -44.02 -2.73
C ALA A 642 -6.71 -42.71 -2.56
N SER A 643 -5.48 -42.74 -2.00
CA SER A 643 -4.71 -41.55 -1.63
C SER A 643 -4.53 -40.51 -2.76
N PRO A 644 -4.30 -40.87 -4.04
CA PRO A 644 -4.19 -39.87 -5.10
C PRO A 644 -5.52 -39.12 -5.35
N GLY A 645 -6.65 -39.82 -5.18
CA GLY A 645 -8.00 -39.24 -5.33
C GLY A 645 -8.37 -38.34 -4.14
N ILE A 646 -8.10 -38.78 -2.91
CA ILE A 646 -8.32 -37.98 -1.69
C ILE A 646 -7.46 -36.70 -1.73
N PHE A 647 -6.20 -36.81 -2.13
CA PHE A 647 -5.33 -35.65 -2.30
C PHE A 647 -5.88 -34.68 -3.35
N SER A 648 -6.37 -35.20 -4.49
CA SER A 648 -7.02 -34.36 -5.51
C SER A 648 -8.25 -33.62 -4.97
N ALA A 649 -9.07 -34.30 -4.14
CA ALA A 649 -10.24 -33.69 -3.51
C ALA A 649 -9.86 -32.51 -2.61
N VAL A 650 -8.85 -32.68 -1.75
CA VAL A 650 -8.35 -31.63 -0.86
C VAL A 650 -7.83 -30.44 -1.65
N MET A 651 -7.09 -30.67 -2.75
CA MET A 651 -6.53 -29.60 -3.56
C MET A 651 -7.58 -28.82 -4.34
N ILE A 652 -8.64 -29.48 -4.83
CA ILE A 652 -9.78 -28.79 -5.45
C ILE A 652 -10.50 -27.92 -4.41
N GLY A 653 -10.71 -28.45 -3.20
CA GLY A 653 -11.27 -27.69 -2.08
C GLY A 653 -10.41 -26.48 -1.69
N LEU A 654 -9.09 -26.65 -1.65
CA LEU A 654 -8.13 -25.57 -1.41
C LEU A 654 -8.26 -24.47 -2.47
N GLY A 655 -8.32 -24.83 -3.76
CA GLY A 655 -8.47 -23.85 -4.84
C GLY A 655 -9.76 -23.04 -4.72
N ARG A 656 -10.87 -23.69 -4.35
CA ARG A 656 -12.16 -23.03 -4.07
C ARG A 656 -12.06 -22.10 -2.86
N ALA A 657 -11.39 -22.54 -1.79
CA ALA A 657 -11.16 -21.72 -0.60
C ALA A 657 -10.37 -20.44 -0.94
N VAL A 658 -9.29 -20.57 -1.69
CA VAL A 658 -8.41 -19.44 -2.05
C VAL A 658 -9.16 -18.36 -2.85
N GLY A 659 -10.10 -18.75 -3.70
CA GLY A 659 -10.93 -17.85 -4.49
C GLY A 659 -12.18 -17.35 -3.78
N GLU A 660 -12.45 -17.74 -2.54
CA GLU A 660 -13.67 -17.37 -1.84
C GLU A 660 -13.70 -15.86 -1.58
N THR A 661 -14.75 -15.23 -2.10
CA THR A 661 -14.89 -13.77 -2.12
C THR A 661 -15.96 -13.29 -1.15
N MET A 662 -17.13 -13.94 -1.15
CA MET A 662 -18.34 -13.38 -0.53
C MET A 662 -18.46 -13.77 0.94
N ILE A 663 -18.09 -15.00 1.29
CA ILE A 663 -18.05 -15.40 2.71
C ILE A 663 -17.04 -14.53 3.46
N VAL A 664 -15.84 -14.36 2.89
CA VAL A 664 -14.77 -13.57 3.48
C VAL A 664 -15.22 -12.11 3.66
N LEU A 665 -15.68 -11.46 2.59
CA LEU A 665 -16.07 -10.06 2.63
C LEU A 665 -17.08 -9.75 3.76
N MET A 666 -18.03 -10.65 3.97
CA MET A 666 -19.10 -10.46 4.95
C MET A 666 -18.70 -10.86 6.38
N ALA A 667 -17.77 -11.80 6.54
CA ALA A 667 -17.45 -12.42 7.83
C ALA A 667 -16.13 -11.99 8.46
N THR A 668 -15.23 -11.27 7.76
CA THR A 668 -13.91 -10.87 8.30
C THR A 668 -13.76 -9.43 8.75
N GLY A 669 -14.79 -8.60 8.59
CA GLY A 669 -14.67 -7.16 8.86
C GLY A 669 -13.85 -6.37 7.81
N ASN A 670 -13.23 -7.05 6.84
CA ASN A 670 -12.53 -6.46 5.69
C ASN A 670 -11.33 -5.54 6.06
N THR A 671 -10.68 -5.81 7.19
CA THR A 671 -9.50 -5.06 7.67
C THR A 671 -8.19 -5.65 7.13
N ALA A 672 -7.33 -4.85 6.51
CA ALA A 672 -6.08 -5.32 5.91
C ALA A 672 -4.94 -5.43 6.95
N VAL A 673 -5.13 -6.27 7.97
CA VAL A 673 -4.17 -6.51 9.06
C VAL A 673 -3.44 -7.85 8.90
N MET A 674 -2.21 -7.93 9.40
CA MET A 674 -1.41 -9.16 9.38
C MET A 674 -1.17 -9.69 10.79
N ASP A 675 -2.24 -10.23 11.36
CA ASP A 675 -2.21 -10.97 12.62
C ASP A 675 -2.74 -12.39 12.40
N PHE A 676 -2.09 -13.40 13.01
CA PHE A 676 -2.48 -14.80 12.91
C PHE A 676 -3.51 -15.22 13.96
N SER A 677 -3.94 -14.34 14.87
CA SER A 677 -4.99 -14.68 15.83
C SER A 677 -6.26 -15.19 15.13
N ILE A 678 -6.91 -16.20 15.72
CA ILE A 678 -8.21 -16.71 15.25
C ILE A 678 -9.34 -15.70 15.48
N PHE A 679 -9.12 -14.73 16.37
CA PHE A 679 -10.11 -13.74 16.81
C PHE A 679 -10.03 -12.41 16.06
N THR A 680 -9.06 -12.23 15.16
CA THR A 680 -8.93 -11.03 14.33
C THR A 680 -9.48 -11.25 12.92
N GLY A 681 -10.00 -10.17 12.35
CA GLY A 681 -10.36 -10.06 10.94
C GLY A 681 -9.16 -10.08 10.01
N PHE A 682 -9.45 -9.99 8.72
CA PHE A 682 -8.45 -9.85 7.64
C PHE A 682 -9.14 -9.47 6.32
N ARG A 683 -8.35 -9.09 5.32
CA ARG A 683 -8.82 -8.83 3.96
C ARG A 683 -8.11 -9.76 2.98
N THR A 684 -8.84 -10.38 2.05
CA THR A 684 -8.25 -11.25 1.01
C THR A 684 -8.08 -10.52 -0.31
N LEU A 685 -7.24 -11.05 -1.20
CA LEU A 685 -7.08 -10.52 -2.56
C LEU A 685 -8.40 -10.54 -3.32
N ALA A 686 -9.16 -11.65 -3.22
CA ALA A 686 -10.44 -11.82 -3.90
C ALA A 686 -11.49 -10.82 -3.40
N ALA A 687 -11.63 -10.65 -2.07
CA ALA A 687 -12.53 -9.66 -1.48
C ALA A 687 -12.12 -8.23 -1.84
N ASN A 688 -10.82 -7.94 -1.86
CA ASN A 688 -10.30 -6.63 -2.26
C ASN A 688 -10.69 -6.28 -3.70
N ILE A 689 -10.46 -7.20 -4.63
CA ILE A 689 -10.85 -7.03 -6.04
C ILE A 689 -12.37 -6.86 -6.16
N GLY A 690 -13.16 -7.71 -5.50
CA GLY A 690 -14.62 -7.67 -5.61
C GLY A 690 -15.25 -6.35 -5.15
N VAL A 691 -14.66 -5.70 -4.14
CA VAL A 691 -15.18 -4.46 -3.55
C VAL A 691 -14.66 -3.22 -4.26
N GLU A 692 -13.36 -3.17 -4.59
CA GLU A 692 -12.73 -1.94 -5.07
C GLU A 692 -12.73 -1.82 -6.60
N MET A 693 -12.90 -2.92 -7.33
CA MET A 693 -12.90 -2.90 -8.81
C MET A 693 -13.99 -1.99 -9.39
N PRO A 694 -15.24 -1.94 -8.85
CA PRO A 694 -16.26 -1.01 -9.33
C PRO A 694 -15.96 0.47 -9.05
N GLU A 695 -15.11 0.77 -8.07
CA GLU A 695 -14.78 2.15 -7.63
C GLU A 695 -13.51 2.69 -8.31
N ALA A 696 -12.66 1.83 -8.84
CA ALA A 696 -11.38 2.22 -9.43
C ALA A 696 -11.52 2.84 -10.83
N GLY A 697 -10.97 4.03 -11.03
CA GLY A 697 -10.96 4.71 -12.33
C GLY A 697 -10.11 3.98 -13.37
N VAL A 698 -10.64 3.80 -14.58
CA VAL A 698 -9.94 3.06 -15.65
C VAL A 698 -8.64 3.77 -16.00
N GLY A 699 -7.52 3.04 -15.92
CA GLY A 699 -6.19 3.55 -16.26
C GLY A 699 -5.43 4.17 -15.08
N GLU A 700 -6.08 4.34 -13.93
CA GLU A 700 -5.42 4.81 -12.70
C GLU A 700 -4.55 3.71 -12.07
N THR A 701 -3.64 4.11 -11.19
CA THR A 701 -2.76 3.20 -10.45
C THR A 701 -3.55 2.16 -9.67
N HIS A 702 -4.59 2.58 -8.95
CA HIS A 702 -5.44 1.70 -8.15
C HIS A 702 -6.08 0.60 -9.00
N TYR A 703 -6.65 0.96 -10.15
CA TYR A 703 -7.23 0.00 -11.10
C TYR A 703 -6.21 -1.07 -11.50
N ARG A 704 -5.02 -0.68 -11.94
CA ARG A 704 -3.99 -1.64 -12.37
C ARG A 704 -3.45 -2.49 -11.21
N LEU A 705 -3.42 -1.96 -9.99
CA LEU A 705 -3.03 -2.71 -8.79
C LEU A 705 -4.06 -3.79 -8.41
N LEU A 706 -5.35 -3.58 -8.69
CA LEU A 706 -6.36 -4.63 -8.56
C LEU A 706 -6.14 -5.74 -9.60
N PHE A 707 -5.73 -5.39 -10.82
CA PHE A 707 -5.28 -6.36 -11.82
C PHE A 707 -4.01 -7.10 -11.39
N LEU A 708 -3.06 -6.41 -10.73
CA LEU A 708 -1.89 -7.06 -10.11
C LEU A 708 -2.31 -8.03 -9.00
N SER A 709 -3.30 -7.66 -8.17
CA SER A 709 -3.87 -8.56 -7.16
C SER A 709 -4.47 -9.81 -7.80
N ALA A 710 -5.18 -9.66 -8.92
CA ALA A 710 -5.73 -10.78 -9.68
C ALA A 710 -4.61 -11.66 -10.27
N LEU A 711 -3.53 -11.05 -10.79
CA LEU A 711 -2.37 -11.76 -11.30
C LEU A 711 -1.64 -12.54 -10.20
N VAL A 712 -1.52 -11.97 -9.00
CA VAL A 712 -0.96 -12.65 -7.82
C VAL A 712 -1.82 -13.85 -7.42
N LEU A 713 -3.14 -13.67 -7.34
CA LEU A 713 -4.08 -14.75 -7.02
C LEU A 713 -4.02 -15.87 -8.09
N PHE A 714 -3.96 -15.48 -9.37
CA PHE A 714 -3.78 -16.41 -10.48
C PHE A 714 -2.44 -17.17 -10.38
N GLY A 715 -1.34 -16.47 -10.13
CA GLY A 715 -0.02 -17.07 -9.96
C GLY A 715 0.02 -18.04 -8.78
N PHE A 716 -0.59 -17.67 -7.66
CA PHE A 716 -0.70 -18.53 -6.48
C PHE A 716 -1.52 -19.80 -6.78
N THR A 717 -2.73 -19.65 -7.34
CA THR A 717 -3.58 -20.80 -7.71
C THR A 717 -2.90 -21.69 -8.74
N PHE A 718 -2.18 -21.12 -9.71
CA PHE A 718 -1.40 -21.86 -10.69
C PHE A 718 -0.28 -22.67 -10.03
N VAL A 719 0.51 -22.07 -9.14
CA VAL A 719 1.60 -22.76 -8.42
C VAL A 719 1.05 -23.89 -7.55
N VAL A 720 0.00 -23.62 -6.79
CA VAL A 720 -0.63 -24.61 -5.90
C VAL A 720 -1.22 -25.77 -6.69
N ASN A 721 -1.95 -25.49 -7.79
CA ASN A 721 -2.51 -26.53 -8.65
C ASN A 721 -1.42 -27.33 -9.38
N THR A 722 -0.33 -26.68 -9.80
CA THR A 722 0.81 -27.37 -10.42
C THR A 722 1.50 -28.28 -9.42
N ALA A 723 1.76 -27.80 -8.20
CA ALA A 723 2.31 -28.61 -7.12
C ALA A 723 1.40 -29.80 -6.77
N ALA A 724 0.07 -29.57 -6.75
CA ALA A 724 -0.91 -30.62 -6.57
C ALA A 724 -0.75 -31.73 -7.61
N GLU A 725 -0.70 -31.34 -8.88
CA GLU A 725 -0.60 -32.29 -9.99
C GLU A 725 0.69 -33.12 -9.93
N LEU A 726 1.82 -32.47 -9.62
CA LEU A 726 3.10 -33.14 -9.45
C LEU A 726 3.09 -34.18 -8.31
N VAL A 727 2.48 -33.85 -7.17
CA VAL A 727 2.33 -34.79 -6.05
C VAL A 727 1.40 -35.93 -6.42
N ARG A 728 0.28 -35.64 -7.09
CA ARG A 728 -0.68 -36.65 -7.55
C ARG A 728 -0.05 -37.67 -8.49
N GLN A 729 0.75 -37.22 -9.46
CA GLN A 729 1.47 -38.09 -10.39
C GLN A 729 2.44 -39.01 -9.67
N LYS A 730 3.27 -38.45 -8.76
CA LYS A 730 4.19 -39.25 -7.94
C LYS A 730 3.47 -40.32 -7.09
N LEU A 731 2.34 -39.97 -6.48
CA LEU A 731 1.54 -40.93 -5.70
C LEU A 731 0.98 -42.04 -6.61
N ARG A 732 0.46 -41.68 -7.79
CA ARG A 732 -0.06 -42.65 -8.74
C ARG A 732 1.02 -43.62 -9.24
N GLU A 733 2.19 -43.13 -9.61
CA GLU A 733 3.31 -43.97 -10.05
C GLU A 733 3.78 -44.93 -8.94
N ARG A 734 3.85 -44.45 -7.69
CA ARG A 734 4.28 -45.26 -6.54
C ARG A 734 3.32 -46.41 -6.20
N TYR A 735 2.03 -46.23 -6.47
CA TYR A 735 0.97 -47.18 -6.09
C TYR A 735 0.33 -47.92 -7.27
N GLN A 736 0.73 -47.65 -8.51
CA GLN A 736 0.32 -48.42 -9.70
C GLN A 736 0.98 -49.82 -9.78
N THR A 737 1.95 -50.11 -8.92
CA THR A 737 2.69 -51.38 -8.84
C THR A 737 2.15 -52.39 -7.81
N ILE A 738 1.00 -52.11 -7.20
CA ILE A 738 0.21 -53.06 -6.37
C ILE A 738 -1.11 -53.30 -7.10
#